data_AF-A0A534KZ06-F1
#
_entry.id   AF-A0A534KZ06-F1
#
_cell.length_a   1.000
_cell.length_b   1.000
_cell.length_c   1.000
_cell.angle_alpha   90.00
_cell.angle_beta   90.00
_cell.angle_gamma   90.00
#
_symmetry.space_group_name_H-M   'P 1'
#
loop_
_entity.id
_entity.type
_entity.pdbx_description
1 polymer ?
#
loop_
_entity_poly.entity_id
_entity_poly.type
_entity_poly.pdbx_seq_one_letter_code
_entity_poly.pdbx_strand_id
1 'polypeptide(L)'
;MDAPVPRTIYPSQGSRRVLRAGTVGLPIVNAPMEVFKKCAAIRVMRTATESSRRRPGRLKSRPSDAGAGDRVSREDVPIEIVHFADPWCWWSWGLEPILQRLREVYGDNVKVTYKMGGEFETLAEWMRENGVDERGTADWILESVALMNMPVRPDYYFRSKVESSFPACRAFKAAELQSRELAAKYFRRMMEAFGLECLPATDETLVKLGAEVGLDKERLRKDTHSDAVEDAFERDREEMARAHANFDALLIRNRQGQAEMKGATFTSKPFEDIVDKLAPGLPKRSPADILEYLEHHRDVTTANEIASVFRIGVEDAEIRLSQLERAGFLTHHDFEGIEAWQWKGTKADKLPLEIVKISHVPPEVQVETVSDLKPIITKAVQSLYTEVATRPDKGYHFPLGLEALRYVGYPEEDLRKLPPTATESFAGVGYPHAANAIHPGETVLDIGSGSGTDVLFASLKTGPSGKVYGLDITPAMIAKARGNIERIGAKNIEILAGDATQIPLPDSSVDVVTSNGVLNLVPDKVAAFAEIHRVLRPGGRLQLADIVVQEDVGTVCGLNPQLWADCIGGAAVETEYLETIKSAGFSDVRVLKRLDYFAKSASESTRRITKTFGAESVVVAAGKPKDSRESRSVGESPR
;
A
#
# COMPACT_ATOMS: atom_id res chain seq x y z
N MET A 1 -56.02 51.48 -43.08
CA MET A 1 -57.05 50.98 -42.17
C MET A 1 -56.34 50.49 -40.93
N ASP A 2 -56.26 51.40 -39.97
CA ASP A 2 -56.31 51.25 -38.51
C ASP A 2 -55.70 50.02 -37.79
N ALA A 3 -54.98 50.36 -36.72
CA ALA A 3 -54.10 49.50 -35.93
C ALA A 3 -54.83 48.55 -34.95
N PRO A 4 -54.07 47.59 -34.39
CA PRO A 4 -54.30 47.07 -33.05
C PRO A 4 -53.09 47.28 -32.11
N VAL A 5 -53.26 48.11 -31.08
CA VAL A 5 -52.40 48.26 -29.88
C VAL A 5 -53.30 48.92 -28.79
N PRO A 6 -53.10 48.75 -27.46
CA PRO A 6 -51.80 48.44 -26.83
C PRO A 6 -51.70 47.59 -25.52
N ARG A 7 -50.48 47.06 -25.34
CA ARG A 7 -49.69 46.91 -24.06
C ARG A 7 -50.21 45.93 -22.98
N THR A 8 -49.33 45.15 -22.33
CA THR A 8 -48.41 45.60 -21.25
C THR A 8 -47.42 44.47 -20.90
N ILE A 9 -46.11 44.62 -20.59
CA ILE A 9 -45.16 45.76 -20.61
C ILE A 9 -43.71 45.21 -20.86
N TYR A 10 -42.91 45.96 -21.64
CA TYR A 10 -41.43 46.19 -21.73
C TYR A 10 -40.38 45.41 -20.87
N PRO A 11 -39.06 45.45 -21.25
CA PRO A 11 -38.49 45.23 -22.61
C PRO A 11 -37.13 44.50 -22.66
N SER A 12 -36.71 44.08 -23.86
CA SER A 12 -35.31 43.78 -24.19
C SER A 12 -34.58 45.02 -24.77
N GLN A 13 -33.25 45.06 -24.61
CA GLN A 13 -32.20 45.76 -25.39
C GLN A 13 -31.16 46.39 -24.45
N GLY A 14 -29.87 46.15 -24.71
CA GLY A 14 -28.80 46.73 -23.89
C GLY A 14 -27.45 46.01 -23.96
N SER A 15 -26.90 45.85 -25.16
CA SER A 15 -25.54 45.31 -25.36
C SER A 15 -24.51 46.06 -24.51
N ARG A 16 -24.09 45.46 -23.38
CA ARG A 16 -23.00 45.99 -22.56
C ARG A 16 -21.74 45.20 -22.79
N ARG A 17 -20.76 45.92 -23.36
CA ARG A 17 -19.34 45.61 -23.48
C ARG A 17 -18.86 44.58 -22.47
N VAL A 18 -18.17 43.55 -22.99
CA VAL A 18 -17.14 42.83 -22.23
C VAL A 18 -16.16 43.87 -21.72
N LEU A 19 -16.26 44.20 -20.43
CA LEU A 19 -15.20 44.91 -19.73
C LEU A 19 -14.06 43.91 -19.60
N ARG A 20 -13.07 44.02 -20.50
CA ARG A 20 -11.70 43.63 -20.16
C ARG A 20 -11.37 44.38 -18.87
N ALA A 21 -11.29 43.67 -17.76
CA ALA A 21 -10.63 44.18 -16.57
C ALA A 21 -9.19 44.47 -16.98
N GLY A 22 -8.88 45.75 -17.16
CA GLY A 22 -7.53 46.19 -17.46
C GLY A 22 -6.60 45.82 -16.32
N THR A 23 -5.34 45.61 -16.63
CA THR A 23 -4.26 45.32 -15.70
C THR A 23 -4.07 46.49 -14.71
N VAL A 24 -4.90 46.54 -13.68
CA VAL A 24 -4.62 47.32 -12.46
C VAL A 24 -3.67 46.46 -11.65
N GLY A 25 -2.41 46.87 -11.62
CA GLY A 25 -1.40 46.20 -10.82
C GLY A 25 -1.70 46.37 -9.33
N LEU A 26 -2.45 45.41 -8.76
CA LEU A 26 -2.29 45.08 -7.36
C LEU A 26 -0.85 44.58 -7.17
N PRO A 27 -0.12 45.04 -6.15
CA PRO A 27 1.21 44.52 -5.89
C PRO A 27 1.07 43.03 -5.56
N ILE A 28 1.72 42.18 -6.35
CA ILE A 28 2.06 40.82 -5.92
C ILE A 28 3.11 41.00 -4.82
N VAL A 29 2.63 41.21 -3.59
CA VAL A 29 3.49 41.24 -2.40
C VAL A 29 4.08 39.83 -2.25
N ASN A 30 5.34 39.75 -1.82
CA ASN A 30 6.10 38.51 -1.66
C ASN A 30 5.58 37.62 -0.50
N ALA A 31 4.29 37.28 -0.49
CA ALA A 31 3.61 36.58 0.58
C ALA A 31 4.20 35.20 0.95
N PRO A 32 4.60 34.32 -0.01
CA PRO A 32 5.17 33.01 0.35
C PRO A 32 6.42 33.14 1.23
N MET A 33 7.27 34.12 0.92
CA MET A 33 8.51 34.38 1.67
C MET A 33 8.24 34.95 3.07
N GLU A 34 7.24 35.81 3.25
CA GLU A 34 6.94 36.38 4.58
C GLU A 34 6.25 35.38 5.51
N VAL A 35 5.40 34.48 5.00
CA VAL A 35 4.84 33.38 5.81
C VAL A 35 5.98 32.44 6.27
N PHE A 36 6.86 31.99 5.38
CA PHE A 36 8.00 31.15 5.78
C PHE A 36 9.02 31.87 6.68
N LYS A 37 9.18 33.19 6.58
CA LYS A 37 9.99 33.98 7.53
C LYS A 37 9.35 34.04 8.92
N LYS A 38 8.01 34.13 9.02
CA LYS A 38 7.29 33.98 10.30
C LYS A 38 7.49 32.57 10.87
N CYS A 39 7.39 31.51 10.05
CA CYS A 39 7.66 30.14 10.50
C CYS A 39 9.09 29.97 11.06
N ALA A 40 10.09 30.60 10.45
CA ALA A 40 11.48 30.59 10.95
C ALA A 40 11.68 31.34 12.29
N ALA A 41 10.69 32.13 12.74
CA ALA A 41 10.71 32.83 14.02
C ALA A 41 10.10 32.01 15.17
N ILE A 42 9.40 30.89 14.88
CA ILE A 42 8.88 29.95 15.88
C ILE A 42 10.05 29.14 16.46
N ARG A 43 10.81 29.79 17.34
CA ARG A 43 11.94 29.21 18.07
C ARG A 43 11.48 28.84 19.47
N VAL A 44 11.50 27.54 19.80
CA VAL A 44 11.22 27.04 21.14
C VAL A 44 12.02 27.84 22.18
N MET A 45 11.31 28.33 23.20
CA MET A 45 11.86 29.18 24.26
C MET A 45 13.11 28.57 24.92
N ARG A 46 14.10 29.41 25.20
CA ARG A 46 15.14 29.09 26.19
C ARG A 46 14.58 29.30 27.59
N THR A 47 14.15 28.25 28.27
CA THR A 47 14.04 28.27 29.73
C THR A 47 15.44 28.29 30.34
N ALA A 48 15.70 29.28 31.19
CA ALA A 48 16.99 29.47 31.84
C ALA A 48 16.96 28.90 33.26
N THR A 49 17.64 27.78 33.49
CA THR A 49 17.87 27.26 34.85
C THR A 49 19.32 26.80 35.04
N GLU A 50 20.17 27.70 35.52
CA GLU A 50 21.34 27.29 36.31
C GLU A 50 20.87 26.87 37.71
N SER A 51 21.12 25.62 38.13
CA SER A 51 21.84 25.33 39.39
C SER A 51 21.89 23.84 39.75
N SER A 52 22.82 23.51 40.66
CA SER A 52 22.96 22.23 41.38
C SER A 52 23.52 21.03 40.59
N ARG A 53 24.84 21.04 40.39
CA ARG A 53 25.61 19.80 40.15
C ARG A 53 25.42 18.82 41.32
N ARG A 54 24.83 17.64 41.08
CA ARG A 54 24.99 16.45 41.95
C ARG A 54 25.66 15.32 41.17
N ARG A 55 26.63 14.66 41.80
CA ARG A 55 27.41 13.55 41.20
C ARG A 55 26.53 12.29 41.09
N PRO A 56 26.68 11.45 40.04
CA PRO A 56 25.92 10.21 39.92
C PRO A 56 26.38 9.17 40.95
N GLY A 57 25.46 8.74 41.81
CA GLY A 57 25.63 7.58 42.68
C GLY A 57 25.47 6.29 41.87
N ARG A 58 26.46 5.40 41.95
CA ARG A 58 26.50 4.16 41.17
C ARG A 58 25.60 3.08 41.78
N LEU A 59 24.35 2.96 41.32
CA LEU A 59 23.46 1.87 41.74
C LEU A 59 23.46 0.73 40.70
N LYS A 60 23.70 -0.51 41.18
CA LYS A 60 23.50 -1.74 40.41
C LYS A 60 22.14 -2.33 40.80
N SER A 61 21.31 -2.68 39.83
CA SER A 61 20.17 -3.59 40.03
C SER A 61 20.08 -4.59 38.86
N ARG A 62 19.62 -5.80 39.18
CA ARG A 62 19.52 -6.97 38.28
C ARG A 62 18.25 -6.89 37.41
N PRO A 63 18.20 -7.63 36.28
CA PRO A 63 16.97 -7.79 35.52
C PRO A 63 15.93 -8.61 36.30
N SER A 64 14.66 -8.32 36.07
CA SER A 64 13.51 -9.10 36.52
C SER A 64 12.65 -9.49 35.32
N ASP A 65 12.38 -10.79 35.16
CA ASP A 65 11.44 -11.33 34.19
C ASP A 65 10.01 -10.79 34.39
N ALA A 66 9.34 -10.41 33.30
CA ALA A 66 7.88 -10.38 33.20
C ALA A 66 7.40 -10.38 31.74
N GLY A 67 6.47 -11.30 31.42
CA GLY A 67 5.48 -11.10 30.35
C GLY A 67 5.89 -11.44 28.92
N ALA A 68 5.77 -12.72 28.54
CA ALA A 68 5.71 -13.09 27.12
C ALA A 68 4.37 -12.64 26.52
N GLY A 69 4.40 -11.74 25.54
CA GLY A 69 3.17 -11.19 24.94
C GLY A 69 3.34 -10.20 23.80
N ASP A 70 4.57 -9.95 23.32
CA ASP A 70 4.80 -9.14 22.11
C ASP A 70 6.14 -9.55 21.49
N ARG A 71 6.13 -10.06 20.24
CA ARG A 71 7.33 -10.54 19.52
C ARG A 71 7.57 -9.78 18.21
N VAL A 72 7.40 -8.47 18.22
CA VAL A 72 8.06 -7.57 17.26
C VAL A 72 8.92 -6.57 18.04
N SER A 73 10.16 -6.96 18.33
CA SER A 73 11.08 -6.15 19.11
C SER A 73 11.60 -4.95 18.31
N ARG A 74 11.20 -3.75 18.76
CA ARG A 74 11.67 -2.34 18.58
C ARG A 74 12.82 -1.92 17.62
N GLU A 75 13.62 -2.79 17.00
CA GLU A 75 14.88 -2.43 16.30
C GLU A 75 14.87 -2.70 14.78
N ASP A 76 13.79 -3.26 14.22
CA ASP A 76 13.80 -3.88 12.88
C ASP A 76 12.99 -3.14 11.79
N VAL A 77 12.79 -1.83 11.87
CA VAL A 77 12.20 -1.03 10.76
C VAL A 77 13.32 -0.35 9.96
N PRO A 78 13.36 -0.44 8.62
CA PRO A 78 14.38 0.21 7.79
C PRO A 78 14.50 1.72 7.99
N ILE A 79 13.37 2.42 8.09
CA ILE A 79 13.27 3.88 8.18
C ILE A 79 12.33 4.29 9.33
N GLU A 80 12.76 5.25 10.15
CA GLU A 80 11.91 5.93 11.11
C GLU A 80 11.68 7.39 10.69
N ILE A 81 10.42 7.79 10.71
CA ILE A 81 9.95 9.15 10.42
C ILE A 81 9.53 9.75 11.76
N VAL A 82 10.32 10.69 12.29
CA VAL A 82 10.01 11.38 13.54
C VAL A 82 9.25 12.67 13.21
N HIS A 83 8.02 12.77 13.70
CA HIS A 83 7.17 13.96 13.61
C HIS A 83 7.16 14.65 14.98
N PHE A 84 7.79 15.83 15.07
CA PHE A 84 7.66 16.69 16.24
C PHE A 84 6.35 17.44 16.12
N ALA A 85 5.41 17.14 17.01
CA ALA A 85 3.99 17.40 16.82
C ALA A 85 3.31 17.92 18.09
N ASP A 86 2.15 18.55 17.90
CA ASP A 86 1.23 18.92 18.98
C ASP A 86 -0.21 18.64 18.50
N PRO A 87 -1.10 18.02 19.31
CA PRO A 87 -2.49 17.76 18.92
C PRO A 87 -3.30 19.03 18.59
N TRP A 88 -2.87 20.20 19.08
CA TRP A 88 -3.48 21.48 18.77
C TRP A 88 -2.89 22.16 17.53
N CYS A 89 -1.67 21.84 17.10
CA CYS A 89 -1.01 22.60 16.04
C CYS A 89 -1.52 22.28 14.63
N TRP A 90 -2.03 23.28 13.92
CA TRP A 90 -2.52 23.12 12.55
C TRP A 90 -1.42 22.70 11.55
N TRP A 91 -0.14 23.01 11.82
CA TRP A 91 0.97 22.54 11.00
C TRP A 91 1.19 21.03 11.12
N SER A 92 1.03 20.47 12.32
CA SER A 92 1.07 19.01 12.52
C SER A 92 -0.08 18.32 11.80
N TRP A 93 -1.27 18.92 11.78
CA TRP A 93 -2.39 18.46 10.97
C TRP A 93 -2.11 18.52 9.46
N GLY A 94 -1.48 19.60 8.99
CA GLY A 94 -1.06 19.78 7.59
C GLY A 94 -0.10 18.71 7.06
N LEU A 95 0.65 18.03 7.94
CA LEU A 95 1.54 16.92 7.58
C LEU A 95 0.87 15.55 7.49
N GLU A 96 -0.37 15.36 7.99
CA GLU A 96 -1.03 14.05 7.96
C GLU A 96 -1.22 13.48 6.55
N PRO A 97 -1.62 14.25 5.50
CA PRO A 97 -1.65 13.76 4.12
C PRO A 97 -0.31 13.24 3.58
N ILE A 98 0.82 13.73 4.11
CA ILE A 98 2.16 13.22 3.77
C ILE A 98 2.44 11.94 4.56
N LEU A 99 2.15 11.92 5.87
CA LEU A 99 2.37 10.77 6.74
C LEU A 99 1.55 9.56 6.31
N GLN A 100 0.28 9.77 5.96
CA GLN A 100 -0.58 8.74 5.38
C GLN A 100 0.02 8.21 4.08
N ARG A 101 0.44 9.08 3.15
CA ARG A 101 1.09 8.61 1.91
C ARG A 101 2.38 7.82 2.16
N LEU A 102 3.22 8.23 3.11
CA LEU A 102 4.46 7.50 3.41
C LEU A 102 4.16 6.12 4.01
N ARG A 103 3.17 6.00 4.92
CA ARG A 103 2.66 4.71 5.41
C ARG A 103 2.14 3.85 4.26
N GLU A 104 1.31 4.44 3.40
CA GLU A 104 0.65 3.73 2.30
C GLU A 104 1.61 3.25 1.20
N VAL A 105 2.67 4.00 0.89
CA VAL A 105 3.65 3.65 -0.15
C VAL A 105 4.68 2.64 0.35
N TYR A 106 5.20 2.80 1.57
CA TYR A 106 6.30 1.96 2.08
C TYR A 106 5.86 0.86 3.05
N GLY A 107 4.65 0.92 3.62
CA GLY A 107 4.12 -0.05 4.57
C GLY A 107 5.02 -0.24 5.79
N ASP A 108 5.20 -1.49 6.21
CA ASP A 108 6.06 -1.90 7.34
C ASP A 108 7.55 -1.49 7.20
N ASN A 109 7.97 -0.96 6.05
CA ASN A 109 9.34 -0.47 5.85
C ASN A 109 9.58 0.92 6.48
N VAL A 110 8.51 1.66 6.80
CA VAL A 110 8.56 2.93 7.53
C VAL A 110 7.79 2.84 8.84
N LYS A 111 8.24 3.61 9.83
CA LYS A 111 7.52 3.80 11.10
C LYS A 111 7.45 5.28 11.42
N VAL A 112 6.24 5.78 11.66
CA VAL A 112 6.02 7.13 12.18
C VAL A 112 6.13 7.10 13.71
N THR A 113 6.97 7.96 14.27
CA THR A 113 7.11 8.18 15.71
C THR A 113 6.76 9.64 15.99
N TYR A 114 5.66 9.87 16.70
CA TYR A 114 5.27 11.20 17.16
C TYR A 114 6.06 11.60 18.41
N LYS A 115 6.43 12.88 18.49
CA LYS A 115 7.21 13.49 19.57
C LYS A 115 6.53 14.78 20.02
N MET A 116 6.09 14.85 21.26
CA MET A 116 5.25 15.97 21.71
C MET A 116 6.09 17.22 21.99
N GLY A 117 5.91 18.27 21.19
CA GLY A 117 6.70 19.51 21.27
C GLY A 117 6.12 20.58 22.20
N GLY A 118 4.80 20.64 22.37
CA GLY A 118 4.13 21.69 23.15
C GLY A 118 4.21 23.05 22.46
N GLU A 119 3.27 23.33 21.56
CA GLU A 119 3.20 24.55 20.75
C GLU A 119 3.12 25.82 21.59
N PHE A 120 2.30 25.82 22.65
CA PHE A 120 2.19 26.93 23.58
C PHE A 120 1.88 26.48 25.01
N GLU A 121 2.67 27.00 25.96
CA GLU A 121 2.40 26.82 27.39
C GLU A 121 1.15 27.62 27.80
N THR A 122 1.01 28.86 27.31
CA THR A 122 -0.26 29.60 27.35
C THR A 122 -0.55 30.29 26.01
N LEU A 123 -1.80 30.20 25.53
CA LEU A 123 -2.20 30.81 24.25
C LEU A 123 -2.07 32.35 24.29
N ALA A 124 -2.38 32.96 25.44
CA ALA A 124 -2.30 34.41 25.63
C ALA A 124 -0.84 34.95 25.59
N GLU A 125 0.14 34.14 25.97
CA GLU A 125 1.56 34.48 25.81
C GLU A 125 2.01 34.29 24.37
N TRP A 126 1.69 33.12 23.78
CA TRP A 126 2.01 32.83 22.39
C TRP A 126 1.47 33.89 21.42
N MET A 127 0.22 34.34 21.59
CA MET A 127 -0.36 35.42 20.79
C MET A 127 0.41 36.74 20.93
N ARG A 128 0.77 37.11 22.17
CA ARG A 128 1.55 38.32 22.48
C ARG A 128 2.93 38.28 21.85
N GLU A 129 3.61 37.14 21.86
CA GLU A 129 4.95 36.98 21.28
C GLU A 129 4.94 36.99 19.75
N ASN A 130 3.91 36.41 19.13
CA ASN A 130 3.72 36.45 17.68
C ASN A 130 3.10 37.77 17.18
N GLY A 131 2.73 38.68 18.10
CA GLY A 131 2.17 39.99 17.76
C GLY A 131 0.77 39.95 17.16
N VAL A 132 -0.03 38.94 17.53
CA VAL A 132 -1.40 38.70 17.03
C VAL A 132 -2.43 38.79 18.15
N ASP A 133 -3.68 39.07 17.79
CA ASP A 133 -4.85 38.88 18.65
C ASP A 133 -5.66 37.65 18.18
N GLU A 134 -6.86 37.42 18.73
CA GLU A 134 -7.68 36.26 18.36
C GLU A 134 -8.00 36.24 16.86
N ARG A 135 -8.30 37.41 16.29
CA ARG A 135 -8.60 37.56 14.87
C ARG A 135 -7.36 37.36 14.01
N GLY A 136 -6.24 37.99 14.36
CA GLY A 136 -4.97 37.83 13.66
C GLY A 136 -4.45 36.40 13.70
N THR A 137 -4.76 35.66 14.77
CA THR A 137 -4.49 34.22 14.87
C THR A 137 -5.36 33.43 13.89
N ALA A 138 -6.66 33.66 13.85
CA ALA A 138 -7.57 33.00 12.91
C ALA A 138 -7.25 33.33 11.44
N ASP A 139 -6.97 34.60 11.13
CA ASP A 139 -6.56 35.03 9.79
C ASP A 139 -5.24 34.33 9.38
N TRP A 140 -4.26 34.17 10.30
CA TRP A 140 -3.01 33.43 10.02
C TRP A 140 -3.21 31.92 9.85
N ILE A 141 -4.10 31.30 10.63
CA ILE A 141 -4.47 29.89 10.44
C ILE A 141 -5.11 29.69 9.06
N LEU A 142 -6.01 30.58 8.64
CA LEU A 142 -6.64 30.54 7.31
C LEU A 142 -5.63 30.70 6.17
N GLU A 143 -4.67 31.64 6.29
CA GLU A 143 -3.55 31.77 5.34
C GLU A 143 -2.70 30.49 5.28
N SER A 144 -2.50 29.82 6.42
CA SER A 144 -1.73 28.58 6.53
C SER A 144 -2.46 27.39 5.91
N VAL A 145 -3.79 27.30 6.09
CA VAL A 145 -4.67 26.30 5.44
C VAL A 145 -4.51 26.35 3.93
N ALA A 146 -4.49 27.54 3.33
CA ALA A 146 -4.31 27.70 1.89
C ALA A 146 -2.93 27.22 1.38
N LEU A 147 -1.90 27.16 2.24
CA LEU A 147 -0.57 26.66 1.90
C LEU A 147 -0.46 25.14 2.05
N MET A 148 -1.03 24.57 3.12
CA MET A 148 -1.00 23.13 3.37
C MET A 148 -2.10 22.34 2.66
N ASN A 149 -3.12 23.05 2.16
CA ASN A 149 -4.32 22.53 1.51
C ASN A 149 -5.14 21.53 2.35
N MET A 150 -4.81 21.40 3.64
CA MET A 150 -5.50 20.57 4.62
C MET A 150 -6.42 21.46 5.46
N PRO A 151 -7.76 21.28 5.42
CA PRO A 151 -8.67 22.19 6.08
C PRO A 151 -8.67 22.00 7.60
N VAL A 152 -8.75 23.12 8.32
CA VAL A 152 -9.03 23.22 9.76
C VAL A 152 -9.90 24.47 9.98
N ARG A 153 -10.76 24.46 11.00
CA ARG A 153 -11.57 25.66 11.34
C ARG A 153 -10.65 26.77 11.86
N PRO A 154 -10.58 27.97 11.25
CA PRO A 154 -9.57 28.96 11.63
C PRO A 154 -9.67 29.50 13.06
N ASP A 155 -10.85 29.45 13.68
CA ASP A 155 -11.13 29.97 15.03
C ASP A 155 -11.19 28.87 16.12
N TYR A 156 -10.72 27.66 15.81
CA TYR A 156 -10.87 26.48 16.68
C TYR A 156 -10.27 26.63 18.08
N TYR A 157 -9.16 27.35 18.26
CA TYR A 157 -8.60 27.65 19.59
C TYR A 157 -9.60 28.35 20.51
N PHE A 158 -10.29 29.38 19.98
CA PHE A 158 -11.20 30.22 20.73
C PHE A 158 -12.55 29.53 20.96
N ARG A 159 -13.04 28.77 19.97
CA ARG A 159 -14.24 27.92 20.11
C ARG A 159 -14.05 26.82 21.15
N SER A 160 -12.91 26.14 21.10
CA SER A 160 -12.56 25.06 22.03
C SER A 160 -12.15 25.56 23.42
N LYS A 161 -11.89 26.87 23.55
CA LYS A 161 -11.37 27.56 24.75
C LYS A 161 -10.06 26.95 25.25
N VAL A 162 -9.12 26.72 24.34
CA VAL A 162 -7.80 26.20 24.71
C VAL A 162 -6.97 27.28 25.40
N GLU A 163 -6.52 27.01 26.62
CA GLU A 163 -5.62 27.89 27.35
C GLU A 163 -4.14 27.48 27.18
N SER A 164 -3.88 26.17 27.01
CA SER A 164 -2.56 25.54 26.92
C SER A 164 -2.63 24.29 26.05
N SER A 165 -1.61 24.02 25.23
CA SER A 165 -1.56 22.78 24.43
C SER A 165 -1.06 21.56 25.23
N PHE A 166 -0.32 21.82 26.33
CA PHE A 166 0.41 20.80 27.10
C PHE A 166 -0.46 19.67 27.69
N PRO A 167 -1.72 19.88 28.15
CA PRO A 167 -2.57 18.79 28.61
C PRO A 167 -2.82 17.71 27.54
N ALA A 168 -2.99 18.09 26.28
CA ALA A 168 -3.18 17.15 25.18
C ALA A 168 -1.88 16.39 24.85
N CYS A 169 -0.74 17.07 24.86
CA CYS A 169 0.58 16.43 24.76
C CYS A 169 0.79 15.39 25.86
N ARG A 170 0.51 15.71 27.13
CA ARG A 170 0.63 14.76 28.25
C ARG A 170 -0.33 13.59 28.12
N ALA A 171 -1.57 13.81 27.70
CA ALA A 171 -2.52 12.74 27.44
C ALA A 171 -2.01 11.78 26.34
N PHE A 172 -1.37 12.29 25.27
CA PHE A 172 -0.70 11.45 24.28
C PHE A 172 0.45 10.62 24.90
N LYS A 173 1.32 11.23 25.72
CA LYS A 173 2.40 10.51 26.41
C LYS A 173 1.86 9.45 27.37
N ALA A 174 0.73 9.69 28.03
CA ALA A 174 0.03 8.70 28.85
C ALA A 174 -0.57 7.55 28.02
N ALA A 175 -1.13 7.85 26.84
CA ALA A 175 -1.58 6.83 25.89
C ALA A 175 -0.43 5.92 25.42
N GLU A 176 0.77 6.49 25.16
CA GLU A 176 1.96 5.70 24.80
C GLU A 176 2.39 4.70 25.90
N LEU A 177 2.10 4.97 27.18
CA LEU A 177 2.34 4.02 28.26
C LEU A 177 1.37 2.82 28.23
N GLN A 178 0.21 2.96 27.56
CA GLN A 178 -0.75 1.88 27.36
C GLN A 178 -0.45 1.08 26.09
N SER A 179 -0.41 1.77 24.94
CA SER A 179 -0.06 1.20 23.64
C SER A 179 0.33 2.31 22.67
N ARG A 180 1.45 2.12 21.96
CA ARG A 180 1.90 3.07 20.93
C ARG A 180 1.00 3.10 19.70
N GLU A 181 0.38 1.98 19.36
CA GLU A 181 -0.58 1.91 18.25
C GLU A 181 -1.85 2.70 18.59
N LEU A 182 -2.40 2.49 19.80
CA LEU A 182 -3.57 3.24 20.26
C LEU A 182 -3.24 4.72 20.48
N ALA A 183 -2.03 5.06 20.92
CA ALA A 183 -1.58 6.45 21.02
C ALA A 183 -1.56 7.15 19.64
N ALA A 184 -1.12 6.48 18.57
CA ALA A 184 -1.16 7.04 17.22
C ALA A 184 -2.60 7.32 16.74
N LYS A 185 -3.53 6.38 16.97
CA LYS A 185 -4.97 6.56 16.71
C LYS A 185 -5.56 7.69 17.56
N TYR A 186 -5.17 7.78 18.83
CA TYR A 186 -5.56 8.85 19.74
C TYR A 186 -5.08 10.23 19.26
N PHE A 187 -3.86 10.33 18.72
CA PHE A 187 -3.33 11.56 18.15
C PHE A 187 -4.17 12.04 16.96
N ARG A 188 -4.48 11.15 16.00
CA ARG A 188 -5.38 11.45 14.88
C ARG A 188 -6.75 11.92 15.38
N ARG A 189 -7.36 11.16 16.29
CA ARG A 189 -8.68 11.47 16.86
C ARG A 189 -8.72 12.82 17.59
N MET A 190 -7.65 13.21 18.28
CA MET A 190 -7.56 14.53 18.91
C MET A 190 -7.52 15.67 17.88
N MET A 191 -6.73 15.55 16.81
CA MET A 191 -6.67 16.60 15.77
C MET A 191 -8.03 16.79 15.07
N GLU A 192 -8.76 15.70 14.81
CA GLU A 192 -10.14 15.76 14.29
C GLU A 192 -11.08 16.46 15.28
N ALA A 193 -11.04 16.04 16.55
CA ALA A 193 -11.88 16.60 17.61
C ALA A 193 -11.64 18.10 17.87
N PHE A 194 -10.40 18.56 17.73
CA PHE A 194 -10.04 19.96 18.00
C PHE A 194 -10.18 20.82 16.74
N GLY A 195 -9.61 20.38 15.62
CA GLY A 195 -9.53 21.15 14.39
C GLY A 195 -10.81 21.17 13.55
N LEU A 196 -11.61 20.09 13.60
CA LEU A 196 -12.84 19.95 12.82
C LEU A 196 -14.10 20.06 13.69
N GLU A 197 -14.14 19.34 14.82
CA GLU A 197 -15.31 19.36 15.73
C GLU A 197 -15.30 20.54 16.73
N CYS A 198 -14.16 21.18 16.97
CA CYS A 198 -13.98 22.22 18.00
C CYS A 198 -14.45 21.80 19.41
N LEU A 199 -14.16 20.55 19.80
CA LEU A 199 -14.53 20.04 21.13
C LEU A 199 -13.79 20.80 22.25
N PRO A 200 -14.43 21.03 23.42
CA PRO A 200 -13.81 21.79 24.51
C PRO A 200 -12.48 21.21 24.99
N ALA A 201 -11.49 22.07 25.22
CA ALA A 201 -10.16 21.71 25.72
C ALA A 201 -10.19 21.30 27.22
N THR A 202 -10.65 20.08 27.51
CA THR A 202 -10.79 19.57 28.90
C THR A 202 -10.26 18.16 29.07
N ASP A 203 -9.83 17.82 30.30
CA ASP A 203 -9.43 16.47 30.69
C ASP A 203 -10.51 15.42 30.38
N GLU A 204 -11.80 15.74 30.55
CA GLU A 204 -12.88 14.79 30.26
C GLU A 204 -13.05 14.60 28.74
N THR A 205 -12.82 15.64 27.92
CA THR A 205 -12.72 15.50 26.47
C THR A 205 -11.57 14.55 26.09
N LEU A 206 -10.37 14.77 26.65
CA LEU A 206 -9.21 13.93 26.40
C LEU A 206 -9.47 12.46 26.78
N VAL A 207 -10.03 12.22 27.97
CA VAL A 207 -10.38 10.87 28.44
C VAL A 207 -11.46 10.21 27.57
N LYS A 208 -12.47 10.97 27.12
CA LYS A 208 -13.51 10.49 26.18
C LYS A 208 -12.90 10.08 24.84
N LEU A 209 -12.10 10.94 24.22
CA LEU A 209 -11.45 10.68 22.94
C LEU A 209 -10.49 9.47 23.03
N GLY A 210 -9.83 9.28 24.19
CA GLY A 210 -9.00 8.11 24.43
C GLY A 210 -9.81 6.81 24.51
N ALA A 211 -10.98 6.85 25.15
CA ALA A 211 -11.89 5.72 25.21
C ALA A 211 -12.50 5.37 23.83
N GLU A 212 -12.77 6.36 22.98
CA GLU A 212 -13.25 6.16 21.59
C GLU A 212 -12.27 5.32 20.75
N VAL A 213 -10.96 5.47 20.97
CA VAL A 213 -9.92 4.65 20.31
C VAL A 213 -9.50 3.41 21.12
N GLY A 214 -10.18 3.10 22.23
CA GLY A 214 -9.99 1.87 23.00
C GLY A 214 -8.91 1.92 24.10
N LEU A 215 -8.45 3.11 24.53
CA LEU A 215 -7.58 3.24 25.71
C LEU A 215 -8.37 3.01 27.01
N ASP A 216 -7.69 2.52 28.06
CA ASP A 216 -8.26 2.49 29.41
C ASP A 216 -8.39 3.92 29.93
N LYS A 217 -9.64 4.36 30.10
CA LYS A 217 -10.02 5.72 30.51
C LYS A 217 -9.51 6.10 31.92
N GLU A 218 -9.51 5.18 32.88
CA GLU A 218 -9.14 5.49 34.26
C GLU A 218 -7.62 5.51 34.41
N ARG A 219 -6.94 4.61 33.69
CA ARG A 219 -5.49 4.66 33.55
C ARG A 219 -5.05 5.91 32.79
N LEU A 220 -5.74 6.32 31.72
CA LEU A 220 -5.41 7.53 30.95
C LEU A 220 -5.56 8.78 31.84
N ARG A 221 -6.70 8.91 32.53
CA ARG A 221 -6.97 10.01 33.48
C ARG A 221 -5.90 10.12 34.57
N LYS A 222 -5.43 8.98 35.09
CA LYS A 222 -4.40 8.93 36.13
C LYS A 222 -2.99 9.23 35.58
N ASP A 223 -2.58 8.52 34.53
CA ASP A 223 -1.19 8.54 34.05
C ASP A 223 -0.85 9.91 33.40
N THR A 224 -1.84 10.63 32.83
CA THR A 224 -1.68 11.99 32.25
C THR A 224 -1.06 13.00 33.21
N HIS A 225 -1.33 12.88 34.51
CA HIS A 225 -0.85 13.78 35.56
C HIS A 225 0.31 13.18 36.38
N SER A 226 1.02 12.20 35.83
CA SER A 226 2.14 11.53 36.52
C SER A 226 3.50 12.13 36.17
N ASP A 227 4.42 12.16 37.14
CA ASP A 227 5.81 12.59 36.94
C ASP A 227 6.47 11.88 35.75
N ALA A 228 6.17 10.59 35.54
CA ALA A 228 6.71 9.79 34.45
C ALA A 228 6.26 10.27 33.05
N VAL A 229 5.07 10.89 32.97
CA VAL A 229 4.52 11.49 31.75
C VAL A 229 5.06 12.90 31.54
N GLU A 230 5.17 13.71 32.59
CA GLU A 230 5.83 15.03 32.52
C GLU A 230 7.29 14.88 32.07
N ASP A 231 8.05 13.99 32.71
CA ASP A 231 9.42 13.60 32.33
C ASP A 231 9.50 13.10 30.86
N ALA A 232 8.46 12.42 30.37
CA ALA A 232 8.42 11.91 29.00
C ALA A 232 8.08 12.98 27.97
N PHE A 233 7.27 13.97 28.35
CA PHE A 233 6.97 15.13 27.54
C PHE A 233 8.20 16.04 27.43
N GLU A 234 8.82 16.42 28.55
CA GLU A 234 9.98 17.31 28.54
C GLU A 234 11.18 16.70 27.77
N ARG A 235 11.39 15.38 27.85
CA ARG A 235 12.39 14.68 27.00
C ARG A 235 12.14 14.84 25.50
N ASP A 236 10.88 14.82 25.06
CA ASP A 236 10.53 15.03 23.65
C ASP A 236 10.76 16.50 23.24
N ARG A 237 10.43 17.46 24.12
CA ARG A 237 10.68 18.91 23.92
C ARG A 237 12.18 19.22 23.82
N GLU A 238 12.99 18.66 24.72
CA GLU A 238 14.44 18.75 24.64
C GLU A 238 15.00 18.12 23.34
N GLU A 239 14.43 17.00 22.87
CA GLU A 239 14.84 16.36 21.61
C GLU A 239 14.51 17.25 20.42
N MET A 240 13.32 17.85 20.38
CA MET A 240 12.92 18.84 19.37
C MET A 240 13.89 20.03 19.33
N ALA A 241 14.20 20.61 20.50
CA ALA A 241 15.12 21.73 20.64
C ALA A 241 16.55 21.37 20.19
N ARG A 242 17.06 20.18 20.56
CA ARG A 242 18.36 19.66 20.12
C ARG A 242 18.42 19.39 18.62
N ALA A 243 17.34 18.90 18.03
CA ALA A 243 17.23 18.66 16.59
C ALA A 243 17.06 19.95 15.77
N HIS A 244 16.73 21.07 16.43
CA HIS A 244 16.30 22.33 15.79
C HIS A 244 15.06 22.12 14.89
N ALA A 245 14.16 21.23 15.33
CA ALA A 245 12.92 20.89 14.63
C ALA A 245 11.79 21.90 14.94
N ASN A 246 10.79 21.89 14.09
CA ASN A 246 9.54 22.66 14.16
C ASN A 246 8.35 21.75 13.75
N PHE A 247 7.12 22.26 13.91
CA PHE A 247 5.89 21.48 13.72
C PHE A 247 5.51 21.23 12.24
N ASP A 248 6.13 21.92 11.29
CA ASP A 248 5.97 21.71 9.85
C ASP A 248 7.11 20.89 9.22
N ALA A 249 7.86 20.13 10.03
CA ALA A 249 8.95 19.26 9.56
C ALA A 249 8.89 17.81 10.06
N LEU A 250 9.41 16.91 9.22
CA LEU A 250 9.69 15.52 9.54
C LEU A 250 11.20 15.27 9.53
N LEU A 251 11.68 14.54 10.55
CA LEU A 251 13.04 14.03 10.62
C LEU A 251 13.05 12.54 10.22
N ILE A 252 13.57 12.24 9.04
CA ILE A 252 13.63 10.88 8.50
C ILE A 252 15.02 10.31 8.78
N ARG A 253 15.10 9.12 9.38
CA ARG A 253 16.37 8.45 9.72
C ARG A 253 16.38 6.97 9.39
N ASN A 254 17.53 6.44 8.99
CA ASN A 254 17.73 5.00 8.77
C ASN A 254 18.41 4.32 9.98
N ARG A 255 18.46 2.98 9.95
CA ARG A 255 19.13 2.16 10.97
C ARG A 255 20.62 2.44 11.16
N GLN A 256 21.29 3.06 10.19
CA GLN A 256 22.71 3.42 10.26
C GLN A 256 22.94 4.78 10.97
N GLY A 257 21.87 5.43 11.43
CA GLY A 257 21.94 6.75 12.08
C GLY A 257 22.08 7.92 11.11
N GLN A 258 22.00 7.68 9.79
CA GLN A 258 21.89 8.76 8.82
C GLN A 258 20.48 9.35 8.91
N ALA A 259 20.39 10.68 8.98
CA ALA A 259 19.14 11.38 9.14
C ALA A 259 19.11 12.66 8.30
N GLU A 260 17.92 13.02 7.83
CA GLU A 260 17.66 14.26 7.10
C GLU A 260 16.32 14.84 7.56
N MET A 261 16.30 16.15 7.79
CA MET A 261 15.09 16.88 8.20
C MET A 261 14.55 17.67 7.02
N LYS A 262 13.23 17.57 6.80
CA LYS A 262 12.53 18.30 5.76
C LYS A 262 11.26 18.92 6.33
N GLY A 263 11.07 20.20 6.07
CA GLY A 263 9.83 20.92 6.36
C GLY A 263 9.55 21.96 5.28
N ALA A 264 8.69 22.93 5.58
CA ALA A 264 8.28 24.00 4.66
C ALA A 264 7.72 23.49 3.31
N THR A 265 7.12 22.30 3.28
CA THR A 265 6.44 21.76 2.10
C THR A 265 5.36 20.75 2.49
N PHE A 266 4.18 20.88 1.89
CA PHE A 266 3.03 20.01 2.11
C PHE A 266 2.78 19.08 0.92
N THR A 267 3.87 18.64 0.28
CA THR A 267 3.86 17.65 -0.80
C THR A 267 4.67 16.42 -0.39
N SER A 268 4.22 15.23 -0.77
CA SER A 268 4.82 13.95 -0.37
C SER A 268 6.17 13.64 -1.03
N LYS A 269 6.36 14.08 -2.29
CA LYS A 269 7.51 13.71 -3.12
C LYS A 269 8.88 14.01 -2.48
N PRO A 270 9.16 15.20 -1.88
CA PRO A 270 10.44 15.47 -1.22
C PRO A 270 10.75 14.53 -0.05
N PHE A 271 9.74 13.99 0.63
CA PHE A 271 9.93 13.05 1.73
C PHE A 271 10.19 11.63 1.21
N GLU A 272 9.49 11.20 0.16
CA GLU A 272 9.78 9.94 -0.56
C GLU A 272 11.23 9.92 -1.09
N ASP A 273 11.70 11.03 -1.65
CA ASP A 273 13.09 11.14 -2.16
C ASP A 273 14.13 10.96 -1.04
N ILE A 274 13.83 11.40 0.18
CA ILE A 274 14.70 11.20 1.36
C ILE A 274 14.65 9.74 1.82
N VAL A 275 13.47 9.11 1.85
CA VAL A 275 13.33 7.68 2.18
C VAL A 275 14.14 6.83 1.19
N ASP A 276 14.00 7.09 -0.11
CA ASP A 276 14.70 6.39 -1.19
C ASP A 276 16.22 6.56 -1.12
N LYS A 277 16.69 7.77 -0.79
CA LYS A 277 18.10 8.09 -0.59
C LYS A 277 18.69 7.37 0.62
N LEU A 278 17.96 7.32 1.73
CA LEU A 278 18.41 6.73 3.00
C LEU A 278 18.28 5.21 3.04
N ALA A 279 17.41 4.61 2.22
CA ALA A 279 17.28 3.17 2.06
C ALA A 279 16.96 2.80 0.58
N PRO A 280 17.98 2.80 -0.30
CA PRO A 280 17.78 2.50 -1.71
C PRO A 280 17.26 1.08 -1.95
N GLY A 281 16.25 0.96 -2.81
CA GLY A 281 15.68 -0.33 -3.20
C GLY A 281 14.69 -0.93 -2.20
N LEU A 282 14.20 -0.16 -1.22
CA LEU A 282 13.05 -0.60 -0.41
C LEU A 282 11.85 -0.97 -1.29
N PRO A 283 11.12 -2.05 -0.96
CA PRO A 283 9.83 -2.34 -1.57
C PRO A 283 8.87 -1.17 -1.39
N LYS A 284 8.09 -0.89 -2.44
CA LYS A 284 7.01 0.10 -2.43
C LYS A 284 5.76 -0.49 -3.07
N ARG A 285 4.59 -0.04 -2.63
CA ARG A 285 3.34 -0.16 -3.39
C ARG A 285 2.92 1.20 -3.95
N SER A 286 2.09 1.17 -4.99
CA SER A 286 1.37 2.34 -5.47
C SER A 286 -0.08 2.25 -4.99
N PRO A 287 -0.51 3.08 -4.03
CA PRO A 287 -1.91 3.10 -3.59
C PRO A 287 -2.83 3.40 -4.79
N ALA A 288 -3.84 2.56 -4.99
CA ALA A 288 -4.67 2.59 -6.20
C ALA A 288 -6.18 2.37 -5.96
N ASP A 289 -6.62 1.92 -4.78
CA ASP A 289 -8.04 1.76 -4.43
C ASP A 289 -8.41 2.66 -3.23
N ILE A 290 -9.25 3.68 -3.47
CA ILE A 290 -9.69 4.64 -2.42
C ILE A 290 -10.52 3.93 -1.34
N LEU A 291 -11.35 2.94 -1.72
CA LEU A 291 -12.16 2.16 -0.80
C LEU A 291 -11.30 1.26 0.11
N GLU A 292 -10.23 0.63 -0.40
CA GLU A 292 -9.25 -0.08 0.44
C GLU A 292 -8.64 0.86 1.49
N TYR A 293 -8.18 2.04 1.08
CA TYR A 293 -7.61 3.03 1.99
C TYR A 293 -8.61 3.43 3.09
N LEU A 294 -9.82 3.84 2.72
CA LEU A 294 -10.84 4.28 3.67
C LEU A 294 -11.28 3.14 4.61
N GLU A 295 -11.33 1.89 4.12
CA GLU A 295 -11.65 0.71 4.95
C GLU A 295 -10.57 0.37 5.98
N HIS A 296 -9.29 0.60 5.65
CA HIS A 296 -8.16 0.38 6.55
C HIS A 296 -7.99 1.49 7.59
N HIS A 297 -8.08 2.76 7.19
CA HIS A 297 -7.87 3.91 8.10
C HIS A 297 -9.12 4.22 8.93
N ARG A 298 -10.31 4.31 8.31
CA ARG A 298 -11.61 4.60 8.95
C ARG A 298 -11.72 5.94 9.69
N ASP A 299 -10.67 6.73 9.68
CA ASP A 299 -10.58 8.11 10.16
C ASP A 299 -11.49 9.06 9.36
N VAL A 300 -11.66 10.28 9.85
CA VAL A 300 -12.33 11.35 9.07
C VAL A 300 -11.34 11.85 8.02
N THR A 301 -11.64 11.61 6.74
CA THR A 301 -10.74 11.84 5.60
C THR A 301 -11.23 13.01 4.75
N THR A 302 -10.33 13.93 4.40
CA THR A 302 -10.63 15.08 3.52
C THR A 302 -10.25 14.76 2.07
N ALA A 303 -10.78 15.52 1.11
CA ALA A 303 -10.40 15.38 -0.31
C ALA A 303 -8.89 15.59 -0.53
N ASN A 304 -8.22 16.46 0.24
CA ASN A 304 -6.77 16.68 0.14
C ASN A 304 -5.94 15.48 0.63
N GLU A 305 -6.42 14.74 1.64
CA GLU A 305 -5.74 13.53 2.10
C GLU A 305 -5.73 12.45 1.00
N ILE A 306 -6.89 12.20 0.36
CA ILE A 306 -6.98 11.33 -0.82
C ILE A 306 -6.13 11.87 -1.98
N ALA A 307 -6.21 13.17 -2.29
CA ALA A 307 -5.41 13.79 -3.34
C ALA A 307 -3.91 13.59 -3.13
N SER A 308 -3.41 13.72 -1.90
CA SER A 308 -2.01 13.47 -1.55
C SER A 308 -1.65 11.99 -1.67
N VAL A 309 -2.42 11.09 -1.04
CA VAL A 309 -2.15 9.63 -1.01
C VAL A 309 -2.13 9.05 -2.42
N PHE A 310 -3.11 9.39 -3.25
CA PHE A 310 -3.29 8.84 -4.60
C PHE A 310 -2.66 9.69 -5.72
N ARG A 311 -2.13 10.89 -5.39
CA ARG A 311 -1.58 11.88 -6.33
C ARG A 311 -2.53 12.24 -7.48
N ILE A 312 -3.76 12.58 -7.10
CA ILE A 312 -4.78 13.14 -8.00
C ILE A 312 -5.08 14.60 -7.63
N GLY A 313 -5.82 15.30 -8.48
CA GLY A 313 -6.34 16.63 -8.15
C GLY A 313 -7.36 16.54 -7.01
N VAL A 314 -7.42 17.57 -6.16
CA VAL A 314 -8.37 17.66 -5.04
C VAL A 314 -9.82 17.60 -5.52
N GLU A 315 -10.11 18.23 -6.66
CA GLU A 315 -11.41 18.17 -7.34
C GLU A 315 -11.77 16.74 -7.79
N ASP A 316 -10.82 15.96 -8.32
CA ASP A 316 -11.05 14.54 -8.68
C ASP A 316 -11.30 13.69 -7.42
N ALA A 317 -10.51 13.91 -6.36
CA ALA A 317 -10.72 13.26 -5.07
C ALA A 317 -12.12 13.55 -4.49
N GLU A 318 -12.55 14.81 -4.50
CA GLU A 318 -13.87 15.25 -4.02
C GLU A 318 -15.01 14.66 -4.87
N ILE A 319 -14.89 14.66 -6.21
CA ILE A 319 -15.86 14.04 -7.10
C ILE A 319 -16.01 12.53 -6.81
N ARG A 320 -14.90 11.82 -6.63
CA ARG A 320 -14.89 10.38 -6.31
C ARG A 320 -15.50 10.09 -4.94
N LEU A 321 -15.10 10.84 -3.90
CA LEU A 321 -15.66 10.70 -2.56
C LEU A 321 -17.17 10.94 -2.56
N SER A 322 -17.64 12.01 -3.23
CA SER A 322 -19.06 12.30 -3.42
C SER A 322 -19.82 11.20 -4.19
N GLN A 323 -19.17 10.52 -5.13
CA GLN A 323 -19.76 9.38 -5.86
C GLN A 323 -19.85 8.12 -4.97
N LEU A 324 -18.82 7.83 -4.18
CA LEU A 324 -18.77 6.70 -3.24
C LEU A 324 -19.78 6.88 -2.08
N GLU A 325 -19.95 8.12 -1.62
CA GLU A 325 -20.97 8.52 -0.66
C GLU A 325 -22.40 8.29 -1.21
N ARG A 326 -22.70 8.80 -2.42
CA ARG A 326 -23.99 8.54 -3.09
C ARG A 326 -24.27 7.05 -3.32
N ALA A 327 -23.22 6.25 -3.52
CA ALA A 327 -23.30 4.80 -3.63
C ALA A 327 -23.43 4.09 -2.26
N GLY A 328 -23.41 4.83 -1.15
CA GLY A 328 -23.72 4.35 0.19
C GLY A 328 -22.54 3.82 1.01
N PHE A 329 -21.30 3.94 0.50
CA PHE A 329 -20.09 3.40 1.13
C PHE A 329 -19.50 4.32 2.22
N LEU A 330 -19.81 5.62 2.15
CA LEU A 330 -19.25 6.65 3.02
C LEU A 330 -20.36 7.34 3.82
N THR A 331 -19.99 7.88 4.97
CA THR A 331 -20.72 8.91 5.69
C THR A 331 -20.04 10.24 5.40
N HIS A 332 -20.83 11.24 4.99
CA HIS A 332 -20.36 12.61 4.77
C HIS A 332 -20.55 13.45 6.05
N HIS A 333 -19.63 14.37 6.27
CA HIS A 333 -19.59 15.30 7.39
C HIS A 333 -19.27 16.71 6.86
N ASP A 334 -20.13 17.68 7.19
CA ASP A 334 -19.89 19.12 6.98
C ASP A 334 -19.50 19.75 8.32
N PHE A 335 -18.27 20.27 8.40
CA PHE A 335 -17.76 20.98 9.57
C PHE A 335 -17.73 22.51 9.35
N GLU A 336 -18.87 23.12 9.01
CA GLU A 336 -19.03 24.56 8.68
C GLU A 336 -18.29 24.96 7.39
N GLY A 337 -18.56 24.21 6.30
CA GLY A 337 -17.94 24.41 4.98
C GLY A 337 -16.61 23.68 4.81
N ILE A 338 -16.29 22.74 5.70
CA ILE A 338 -15.19 21.79 5.55
C ILE A 338 -15.82 20.42 5.30
N GLU A 339 -15.74 19.98 4.04
CA GLU A 339 -16.25 18.70 3.57
C GLU A 339 -15.29 17.56 3.94
N ALA A 340 -15.81 16.52 4.59
CA ALA A 340 -15.05 15.32 4.92
C ALA A 340 -15.91 14.05 4.83
N TRP A 341 -15.25 12.90 4.67
CA TRP A 341 -15.90 11.60 4.52
C TRP A 341 -15.28 10.57 5.44
N GLN A 342 -16.09 9.60 5.86
CA GLN A 342 -15.66 8.50 6.70
C GLN A 342 -16.21 7.17 6.18
N TRP A 343 -15.43 6.10 6.32
CA TRP A 343 -15.87 4.75 5.93
C TRP A 343 -17.08 4.30 6.75
N LYS A 344 -18.18 3.99 6.05
CA LYS A 344 -19.44 3.52 6.65
C LYS A 344 -19.52 2.00 6.75
N GLY A 345 -18.64 1.30 6.03
CA GLY A 345 -18.73 -0.14 5.81
C GLY A 345 -19.68 -0.50 4.66
N THR A 346 -19.56 -1.74 4.19
CA THR A 346 -20.48 -2.31 3.21
C THR A 346 -20.85 -3.75 3.58
N LYS A 347 -21.98 -4.22 3.05
CA LYS A 347 -22.38 -5.65 3.10
C LYS A 347 -22.33 -6.30 1.72
N ALA A 348 -21.80 -5.59 0.72
CA ALA A 348 -21.75 -6.07 -0.65
C ALA A 348 -20.59 -7.06 -0.84
N ASP A 349 -20.91 -8.33 -1.11
CA ASP A 349 -19.93 -9.36 -1.46
C ASP A 349 -19.17 -9.07 -2.77
N LYS A 350 -19.71 -8.20 -3.63
CA LYS A 350 -19.20 -7.80 -4.94
C LYS A 350 -19.51 -6.31 -5.16
N LEU A 351 -18.59 -5.56 -5.74
CA LEU A 351 -18.81 -4.16 -6.10
C LEU A 351 -19.37 -4.04 -7.54
N PRO A 352 -20.27 -3.09 -7.85
CA PRO A 352 -20.59 -2.76 -9.23
C PRO A 352 -19.35 -2.23 -9.97
N LEU A 353 -19.20 -2.55 -11.26
CA LEU A 353 -18.04 -2.12 -12.06
C LEU A 353 -17.84 -0.60 -12.07
N GLU A 354 -18.91 0.19 -12.05
CA GLU A 354 -18.84 1.64 -11.94
C GLU A 354 -18.20 2.10 -10.63
N ILE A 355 -18.51 1.45 -9.51
CA ILE A 355 -17.90 1.75 -8.20
C ILE A 355 -16.42 1.37 -8.18
N VAL A 356 -16.04 0.26 -8.84
CA VAL A 356 -14.63 -0.10 -9.02
C VAL A 356 -13.91 1.00 -9.80
N LYS A 357 -14.46 1.50 -10.91
CA LYS A 357 -13.90 2.62 -11.70
C LYS A 357 -13.76 3.93 -10.90
N ILE A 358 -14.75 4.26 -10.07
CA ILE A 358 -14.74 5.46 -9.23
C ILE A 358 -13.66 5.36 -8.15
N SER A 359 -13.56 4.20 -7.49
CA SER A 359 -12.61 3.96 -6.41
C SER A 359 -11.17 3.81 -6.91
N HIS A 360 -10.98 3.23 -8.10
CA HIS A 360 -9.65 2.96 -8.63
C HIS A 360 -9.04 4.23 -9.24
N VAL A 361 -7.87 4.57 -8.74
CA VAL A 361 -6.97 5.55 -9.31
C VAL A 361 -5.87 4.77 -10.04
N PRO A 362 -5.77 4.90 -11.39
CA PRO A 362 -4.63 4.35 -12.12
C PRO A 362 -3.34 4.92 -11.52
N PRO A 363 -2.32 4.09 -11.24
CA PRO A 363 -1.08 4.60 -10.66
C PRO A 363 -0.43 5.61 -11.60
N GLU A 364 0.43 6.47 -11.03
CA GLU A 364 1.30 7.38 -11.79
C GLU A 364 2.32 6.61 -12.63
N VAL A 365 1.86 5.97 -13.70
CA VAL A 365 2.71 5.75 -14.84
C VAL A 365 2.89 7.12 -15.47
N GLN A 366 4.10 7.66 -15.43
CA GLN A 366 4.53 8.68 -16.37
C GLN A 366 4.48 8.05 -17.77
N VAL A 367 3.29 8.00 -18.39
CA VAL A 367 3.11 7.59 -19.79
C VAL A 367 3.55 8.73 -20.72
N GLU A 368 4.70 9.33 -20.42
CA GLU A 368 5.51 9.99 -21.43
C GLU A 368 6.15 8.89 -22.28
N THR A 369 5.37 8.34 -23.21
CA THR A 369 5.85 7.56 -24.35
C THR A 369 6.64 6.27 -24.05
N VAL A 370 6.31 5.55 -22.96
CA VAL A 370 6.82 4.19 -22.78
C VAL A 370 6.02 3.21 -23.64
N SER A 371 6.53 2.88 -24.82
CA SER A 371 5.92 1.93 -25.77
C SER A 371 6.06 0.45 -25.36
N ASP A 372 6.82 0.13 -24.32
CA ASP A 372 7.02 -1.21 -23.79
C ASP A 372 6.89 -1.24 -22.25
N LEU A 373 5.81 -1.84 -21.76
CA LEU A 373 5.52 -1.98 -20.32
C LEU A 373 6.30 -3.12 -19.66
N LYS A 374 6.92 -4.02 -20.45
CA LYS A 374 7.55 -5.24 -19.95
C LYS A 374 8.61 -4.96 -18.86
N PRO A 375 9.52 -3.97 -18.99
CA PRO A 375 10.52 -3.70 -17.94
C PRO A 375 9.92 -3.27 -16.60
N ILE A 376 8.79 -2.54 -16.64
CA ILE A 376 8.10 -2.04 -15.44
C ILE A 376 7.44 -3.22 -14.71
N ILE A 377 6.69 -4.05 -15.46
CA ILE A 377 6.02 -5.23 -14.92
C ILE A 377 7.04 -6.25 -14.38
N THR A 378 8.09 -6.56 -15.13
CA THR A 378 9.16 -7.46 -14.68
C THR A 378 9.79 -6.99 -13.38
N LYS A 379 10.06 -5.68 -13.25
CA LYS A 379 10.63 -5.12 -12.01
C LYS A 379 9.65 -5.21 -10.83
N ALA A 380 8.37 -4.92 -11.04
CA ALA A 380 7.34 -5.04 -10.00
C ALA A 380 7.21 -6.49 -9.49
N VAL A 381 7.13 -7.45 -10.42
CA VAL A 381 7.12 -8.89 -10.12
C VAL A 381 8.38 -9.30 -9.35
N GLN A 382 9.58 -8.97 -9.85
CA GLN A 382 10.83 -9.28 -9.14
C GLN A 382 10.90 -8.69 -7.73
N SER A 383 10.39 -7.46 -7.52
CA SER A 383 10.35 -6.83 -6.19
C SER A 383 9.41 -7.55 -5.23
N LEU A 384 8.18 -7.84 -5.66
CA LEU A 384 7.19 -8.57 -4.86
C LEU A 384 7.69 -9.97 -4.49
N TYR A 385 8.14 -10.76 -5.46
CA TYR A 385 8.61 -12.13 -5.20
C TYR A 385 9.98 -12.17 -4.49
N THR A 386 10.77 -11.09 -4.52
CA THR A 386 11.92 -10.94 -3.61
C THR A 386 11.46 -10.75 -2.17
N GLU A 387 10.39 -9.99 -1.92
CA GLU A 387 9.79 -9.87 -0.59
C GLU A 387 9.23 -11.23 -0.13
N VAL A 388 8.45 -11.93 -0.96
CA VAL A 388 7.91 -13.27 -0.63
C VAL A 388 9.02 -14.30 -0.33
N ALA A 389 10.16 -14.23 -1.02
CA ALA A 389 11.30 -15.10 -0.76
C ALA A 389 12.00 -14.80 0.59
N THR A 390 12.06 -13.53 0.99
CA THR A 390 12.86 -13.05 2.15
C THR A 390 12.05 -12.78 3.41
N ARG A 391 10.74 -12.52 3.27
CA ARG A 391 9.77 -12.26 4.34
C ARG A 391 8.47 -13.07 4.15
N PRO A 392 8.52 -14.41 4.14
CA PRO A 392 7.33 -15.27 4.03
C PRO A 392 6.39 -15.19 5.26
N ASP A 393 6.82 -14.52 6.32
CA ASP A 393 6.07 -14.21 7.55
C ASP A 393 5.14 -13.00 7.41
N LYS A 394 5.33 -12.15 6.39
CA LYS A 394 4.53 -10.95 6.16
C LYS A 394 3.11 -11.31 5.69
N GLY A 395 2.13 -10.48 6.03
CA GLY A 395 0.79 -10.55 5.44
C GLY A 395 0.78 -10.08 3.99
N TYR A 396 0.31 -10.92 3.08
CA TYR A 396 0.08 -10.60 1.67
C TYR A 396 -1.42 -10.60 1.35
N HIS A 397 -1.81 -9.93 0.27
CA HIS A 397 -3.19 -9.90 -0.21
C HIS A 397 -3.59 -11.20 -0.95
N PHE A 398 -2.65 -12.11 -1.25
CA PHE A 398 -2.92 -13.47 -1.72
C PHE A 398 -2.62 -14.51 -0.64
N PRO A 399 -3.22 -15.72 -0.72
CA PRO A 399 -2.81 -16.87 0.07
C PRO A 399 -1.31 -17.19 -0.12
N LEU A 400 -0.59 -17.39 0.97
CA LEU A 400 0.81 -17.81 0.96
C LEU A 400 1.01 -19.07 1.80
N GLY A 401 2.03 -19.86 1.45
CA GLY A 401 2.63 -20.82 2.36
C GLY A 401 2.00 -22.22 2.32
N LEU A 402 2.20 -22.98 3.41
CA LEU A 402 1.66 -24.34 3.55
C LEU A 402 0.12 -24.39 3.53
N GLU A 403 -0.55 -23.36 4.08
CA GLU A 403 -2.02 -23.29 4.03
C GLU A 403 -2.55 -22.99 2.62
N ALA A 404 -1.81 -22.22 1.82
CA ALA A 404 -2.13 -22.05 0.40
C ALA A 404 -2.00 -23.37 -0.36
N LEU A 405 -0.91 -24.13 -0.16
CA LEU A 405 -0.72 -25.47 -0.74
C LEU A 405 -1.88 -26.43 -0.41
N ARG A 406 -2.29 -26.48 0.87
CA ARG A 406 -3.45 -27.26 1.31
C ARG A 406 -4.75 -26.80 0.65
N TYR A 407 -4.96 -25.49 0.58
CA TYR A 407 -6.17 -24.91 -0.01
C TYR A 407 -6.31 -25.20 -1.50
N VAL A 408 -5.23 -25.04 -2.28
CA VAL A 408 -5.27 -25.30 -3.73
C VAL A 408 -5.31 -26.80 -4.07
N GLY A 409 -4.90 -27.66 -3.12
CA GLY A 409 -5.21 -29.10 -3.12
C GLY A 409 -4.00 -30.04 -3.26
N TYR A 410 -2.82 -29.66 -2.78
CA TYR A 410 -1.66 -30.55 -2.76
C TYR A 410 -1.85 -31.69 -1.74
N PRO A 411 -1.44 -32.94 -2.05
CA PRO A 411 -1.54 -34.06 -1.11
C PRO A 411 -0.63 -33.88 0.12
N GLU A 412 -1.20 -34.00 1.33
CA GLU A 412 -0.47 -33.85 2.61
C GLU A 412 0.74 -34.81 2.72
N GLU A 413 0.62 -36.04 2.22
CA GLU A 413 1.72 -37.02 2.24
C GLU A 413 2.89 -36.66 1.33
N ASP A 414 2.68 -35.81 0.32
CA ASP A 414 3.75 -35.27 -0.51
C ASP A 414 4.31 -33.97 0.08
N LEU A 415 3.46 -33.12 0.66
CA LEU A 415 3.88 -31.90 1.38
C LEU A 415 4.87 -32.22 2.51
N ARG A 416 4.67 -33.33 3.24
CA ARG A 416 5.61 -33.82 4.27
C ARG A 416 7.01 -34.18 3.77
N LYS A 417 7.19 -34.38 2.46
CA LYS A 417 8.49 -34.69 1.84
C LYS A 417 9.29 -33.44 1.49
N LEU A 418 8.67 -32.25 1.56
CA LEU A 418 9.29 -30.98 1.21
C LEU A 418 9.92 -30.30 2.43
N PRO A 419 11.00 -29.53 2.26
CA PRO A 419 11.52 -28.70 3.33
C PRO A 419 10.54 -27.53 3.58
N PRO A 420 10.30 -27.12 4.84
CA PRO A 420 9.43 -25.98 5.15
C PRO A 420 9.79 -24.71 4.36
N THR A 421 11.09 -24.49 4.14
CA THR A 421 11.66 -23.37 3.38
C THR A 421 11.37 -23.39 1.87
N ALA A 422 10.81 -24.48 1.32
CA ALA A 422 10.17 -24.44 0.00
C ALA A 422 8.72 -23.97 0.15
N THR A 423 7.97 -24.61 1.05
CA THR A 423 6.53 -24.37 1.23
C THR A 423 6.17 -22.97 1.74
N GLU A 424 7.00 -22.35 2.58
CA GLU A 424 6.70 -21.05 3.23
C GLU A 424 6.58 -19.88 2.24
N SER A 425 7.30 -19.92 1.12
CA SER A 425 7.24 -18.90 0.06
C SER A 425 6.41 -19.34 -1.15
N PHE A 426 5.59 -20.37 -1.02
CA PHE A 426 4.69 -20.79 -2.09
C PHE A 426 3.55 -19.78 -2.26
N ALA A 427 3.40 -19.25 -3.48
CA ALA A 427 2.35 -18.32 -3.89
C ALA A 427 1.59 -18.82 -5.15
N GLY A 428 1.66 -20.14 -5.43
CA GLY A 428 0.98 -20.74 -6.57
C GLY A 428 -0.54 -20.78 -6.39
N VAL A 429 -1.26 -20.65 -7.50
CA VAL A 429 -2.71 -20.38 -7.52
C VAL A 429 -3.57 -21.64 -7.62
N GLY A 430 -2.97 -22.75 -8.04
CA GLY A 430 -3.65 -24.05 -8.18
C GLY A 430 -2.73 -25.25 -7.91
N TYR A 431 -3.26 -26.45 -8.19
CA TYR A 431 -2.50 -27.70 -8.15
C TYR A 431 -2.35 -28.25 -9.59
N PRO A 432 -1.33 -27.82 -10.37
CA PRO A 432 -1.20 -28.19 -11.78
C PRO A 432 -1.01 -29.69 -12.00
N HIS A 433 -0.39 -30.40 -11.04
CA HIS A 433 -0.18 -31.85 -11.12
C HIS A 433 -1.45 -32.70 -11.03
N ALA A 434 -2.64 -32.10 -10.84
CA ALA A 434 -3.92 -32.80 -10.98
C ALA A 434 -4.11 -33.44 -12.38
N ALA A 435 -3.44 -32.91 -13.41
CA ALA A 435 -3.44 -33.47 -14.76
C ALA A 435 -2.69 -34.82 -14.88
N ASN A 436 -1.87 -35.19 -13.88
CA ASN A 436 -1.04 -36.39 -13.87
C ASN A 436 -0.17 -36.57 -15.13
N ALA A 437 0.31 -35.47 -15.72
CA ALA A 437 1.04 -35.50 -16.99
C ALA A 437 2.50 -35.98 -16.86
N ILE A 438 3.07 -36.01 -15.66
CA ILE A 438 4.47 -36.41 -15.41
C ILE A 438 4.58 -37.91 -15.16
N HIS A 439 5.51 -38.58 -15.82
CA HIS A 439 5.80 -40.00 -15.65
C HIS A 439 7.28 -40.25 -15.26
N PRO A 440 7.61 -41.43 -14.69
CA PRO A 440 8.98 -41.76 -14.32
C PRO A 440 9.95 -41.73 -15.50
N GLY A 441 11.14 -41.15 -15.31
CA GLY A 441 12.18 -41.04 -16.32
C GLY A 441 12.06 -39.86 -17.30
N GLU A 442 10.97 -39.08 -17.23
CA GLU A 442 10.75 -37.96 -18.16
C GLU A 442 11.57 -36.70 -17.81
N THR A 443 11.76 -35.83 -18.81
CA THR A 443 12.29 -34.48 -18.66
C THR A 443 11.14 -33.47 -18.50
N VAL A 444 11.12 -32.75 -17.39
CA VAL A 444 10.12 -31.73 -17.05
C VAL A 444 10.76 -30.34 -17.03
N LEU A 445 10.02 -29.31 -17.47
CA LEU A 445 10.33 -27.90 -17.22
C LEU A 445 9.20 -27.27 -16.40
N ASP A 446 9.54 -26.64 -15.28
CA ASP A 446 8.63 -25.84 -14.46
C ASP A 446 8.91 -24.34 -14.63
N ILE A 447 7.90 -23.56 -15.03
CA ILE A 447 8.03 -22.14 -15.37
C ILE A 447 7.49 -21.27 -14.23
N GLY A 448 8.37 -20.43 -13.69
CA GLY A 448 8.17 -19.65 -12.47
C GLY A 448 8.33 -20.50 -11.21
N SER A 449 9.43 -21.26 -11.15
CA SER A 449 9.67 -22.28 -10.11
C SER A 449 9.74 -21.75 -8.67
N GLY A 450 9.86 -20.44 -8.45
CA GLY A 450 9.79 -19.80 -7.15
C GLY A 450 10.81 -20.34 -6.16
N SER A 451 10.36 -20.70 -4.95
CA SER A 451 11.17 -21.38 -3.91
C SER A 451 11.45 -22.86 -4.20
N GLY A 452 11.03 -23.37 -5.37
CA GLY A 452 11.26 -24.73 -5.87
C GLY A 452 10.15 -25.74 -5.59
N THR A 453 9.01 -25.35 -5.00
CA THR A 453 7.98 -26.29 -4.54
C THR A 453 7.47 -27.24 -5.64
N ASP A 454 7.04 -26.73 -6.79
CA ASP A 454 6.55 -27.56 -7.90
C ASP A 454 7.68 -28.33 -8.61
N VAL A 455 8.87 -27.75 -8.72
CA VAL A 455 10.11 -28.47 -9.13
C VAL A 455 10.41 -29.68 -8.25
N LEU A 456 10.26 -29.56 -6.92
CA LEU A 456 10.45 -30.68 -6.00
C LEU A 456 9.36 -31.75 -6.17
N PHE A 457 8.10 -31.35 -6.36
CA PHE A 457 7.00 -32.26 -6.70
C PHE A 457 7.22 -33.01 -8.02
N ALA A 458 7.69 -32.31 -9.06
CA ALA A 458 8.04 -32.90 -10.35
C ALA A 458 9.18 -33.93 -10.19
N SER A 459 10.20 -33.62 -9.40
CA SER A 459 11.33 -34.54 -9.11
C SER A 459 10.88 -35.84 -8.43
N LEU A 460 9.94 -35.75 -7.47
CA LEU A 460 9.34 -36.92 -6.83
C LEU A 460 8.55 -37.80 -7.81
N LYS A 461 7.95 -37.22 -8.86
CA LYS A 461 7.16 -37.92 -9.88
C LYS A 461 8.00 -38.50 -11.02
N THR A 462 9.05 -37.80 -11.47
CA THR A 462 9.99 -38.31 -12.48
C THR A 462 10.97 -39.34 -11.91
N GLY A 463 11.27 -39.24 -10.61
CA GLY A 463 12.24 -40.10 -9.96
C GLY A 463 13.69 -39.83 -10.39
N PRO A 464 14.66 -40.63 -9.89
CA PRO A 464 16.08 -40.36 -10.05
C PRO A 464 16.61 -40.52 -11.48
N SER A 465 15.85 -41.18 -12.38
CA SER A 465 16.20 -41.36 -13.78
C SER A 465 15.69 -40.27 -14.71
N GLY A 466 14.77 -39.41 -14.25
CA GLY A 466 14.30 -38.27 -15.03
C GLY A 466 15.13 -37.01 -14.81
N LYS A 467 14.67 -35.89 -15.36
CA LYS A 467 15.31 -34.57 -15.24
C LYS A 467 14.25 -33.51 -15.02
N VAL A 468 14.53 -32.54 -14.15
CA VAL A 468 13.65 -31.39 -13.90
C VAL A 468 14.44 -30.10 -14.06
N TYR A 469 13.96 -29.21 -14.92
CA TYR A 469 14.40 -27.83 -15.01
C TYR A 469 13.39 -26.94 -14.29
N GLY A 470 13.86 -26.04 -13.43
CA GLY A 470 13.06 -24.91 -12.95
C GLY A 470 13.55 -23.63 -13.61
N LEU A 471 12.65 -22.83 -14.16
CA LEU A 471 12.93 -21.52 -14.72
C LEU A 471 12.34 -20.45 -13.80
N ASP A 472 13.12 -19.43 -13.44
CA ASP A 472 12.62 -18.27 -12.71
C ASP A 472 13.39 -17.00 -13.11
N ILE A 473 12.79 -15.83 -12.87
CA ILE A 473 13.36 -14.52 -13.19
C ILE A 473 13.84 -13.77 -11.94
N THR A 474 13.48 -14.23 -10.73
CA THR A 474 13.70 -13.53 -9.46
C THR A 474 14.92 -14.10 -8.73
N PRO A 475 16.04 -13.36 -8.58
CA PRO A 475 17.28 -13.90 -8.01
C PRO A 475 17.14 -14.47 -6.58
N ALA A 476 16.28 -13.87 -5.76
CA ALA A 476 16.02 -14.34 -4.39
C ALA A 476 15.28 -15.69 -4.36
N MET A 477 14.32 -15.89 -5.26
CA MET A 477 13.62 -17.18 -5.42
C MET A 477 14.59 -18.26 -5.92
N ILE A 478 15.37 -17.97 -6.96
CA ILE A 478 16.42 -18.86 -7.49
C ILE A 478 17.39 -19.32 -6.39
N ALA A 479 17.87 -18.39 -5.55
CA ALA A 479 18.75 -18.70 -4.44
C ALA A 479 18.07 -19.61 -3.40
N LYS A 480 16.81 -19.33 -3.05
CA LYS A 480 16.01 -20.13 -2.11
C LYS A 480 15.74 -21.54 -2.63
N ALA A 481 15.36 -21.67 -3.91
CA ALA A 481 15.16 -22.95 -4.59
C ALA A 481 16.43 -23.81 -4.59
N ARG A 482 17.59 -23.23 -4.97
CA ARG A 482 18.88 -23.96 -4.96
C ARG A 482 19.22 -24.48 -3.56
N GLY A 483 19.03 -23.67 -2.52
CA GLY A 483 19.22 -24.12 -1.13
C GLY A 483 18.23 -25.21 -0.69
N ASN A 484 17.00 -25.20 -1.20
CA ASN A 484 16.01 -26.26 -0.92
C ASN A 484 16.35 -27.58 -1.62
N ILE A 485 16.80 -27.53 -2.88
CA ILE A 485 17.26 -28.68 -3.66
C ILE A 485 18.49 -29.33 -3.00
N GLU A 486 19.44 -28.52 -2.53
CA GLU A 486 20.61 -28.99 -1.81
C GLU A 486 20.23 -29.71 -0.50
N ARG A 487 19.33 -29.12 0.31
CA ARG A 487 18.85 -29.70 1.58
C ARG A 487 18.24 -31.09 1.42
N ILE A 488 17.47 -31.33 0.35
CA ILE A 488 16.90 -32.66 0.09
C ILE A 488 17.83 -33.60 -0.69
N GLY A 489 18.99 -33.10 -1.13
CA GLY A 489 19.99 -33.88 -1.86
C GLY A 489 19.60 -34.26 -3.30
N ALA A 490 18.56 -33.66 -3.89
CA ALA A 490 18.10 -34.03 -5.22
C ALA A 490 19.15 -33.73 -6.31
N LYS A 491 19.39 -34.71 -7.20
CA LYS A 491 20.44 -34.65 -8.23
C LYS A 491 19.89 -34.53 -9.66
N ASN A 492 18.59 -34.77 -9.84
CA ASN A 492 17.87 -34.67 -11.11
C ASN A 492 17.33 -33.26 -11.39
N ILE A 493 17.62 -32.25 -10.56
CA ILE A 493 17.05 -30.90 -10.64
C ILE A 493 18.11 -29.88 -11.07
N GLU A 494 17.73 -28.91 -11.90
CA GLU A 494 18.55 -27.78 -12.32
C GLU A 494 17.73 -26.48 -12.38
N ILE A 495 18.21 -25.39 -11.78
CA ILE A 495 17.51 -24.09 -11.78
C ILE A 495 18.19 -23.10 -12.73
N LEU A 496 17.45 -22.70 -13.75
CA LEU A 496 17.78 -21.75 -14.80
C LEU A 496 17.26 -20.35 -14.43
N ALA A 497 18.08 -19.33 -14.67
CA ALA A 497 17.63 -17.94 -14.60
C ALA A 497 17.18 -17.51 -15.99
N GLY A 498 15.96 -16.99 -16.15
CA GLY A 498 15.47 -16.56 -17.46
C GLY A 498 14.00 -16.12 -17.49
N ASP A 499 13.53 -15.79 -18.69
CA ASP A 499 12.21 -15.28 -18.98
C ASP A 499 11.37 -16.36 -19.69
N ALA A 500 10.08 -16.47 -19.36
CA ALA A 500 9.16 -17.40 -20.02
C ALA A 500 8.99 -17.12 -21.53
N THR A 501 9.25 -15.88 -21.98
CA THR A 501 9.24 -15.53 -23.42
C THR A 501 10.56 -15.83 -24.14
N GLN A 502 11.60 -16.33 -23.45
CA GLN A 502 12.90 -16.74 -24.01
C GLN A 502 13.50 -17.88 -23.16
N ILE A 503 12.98 -19.10 -23.34
CA ILE A 503 13.35 -20.25 -22.51
C ILE A 503 14.73 -20.76 -22.93
N PRO A 504 15.74 -20.81 -22.03
CA PRO A 504 17.12 -21.19 -22.35
C PRO A 504 17.31 -22.71 -22.49
N LEU A 505 16.43 -23.38 -23.23
CA LEU A 505 16.46 -24.80 -23.55
C LEU A 505 16.31 -25.03 -25.07
N PRO A 506 16.89 -26.10 -25.63
CA PRO A 506 16.73 -26.45 -27.05
C PRO A 506 15.27 -26.80 -27.41
N ASP A 507 14.97 -26.75 -28.69
CA ASP A 507 13.70 -27.22 -29.26
C ASP A 507 13.48 -28.71 -28.93
N SER A 508 12.23 -29.09 -28.63
CA SER A 508 11.85 -30.49 -28.38
C SER A 508 12.74 -31.22 -27.34
N SER A 509 13.13 -30.50 -26.28
CA SER A 509 14.04 -30.98 -25.23
C SER A 509 13.35 -31.52 -23.98
N VAL A 510 12.05 -31.24 -23.79
CA VAL A 510 11.27 -31.66 -22.61
C VAL A 510 9.98 -32.40 -22.99
N ASP A 511 9.55 -33.32 -22.14
CA ASP A 511 8.34 -34.13 -22.31
C ASP A 511 7.10 -33.44 -21.73
N VAL A 512 7.29 -32.72 -20.61
CA VAL A 512 6.22 -32.03 -19.88
C VAL A 512 6.66 -30.62 -19.49
N VAL A 513 5.74 -29.66 -19.63
CA VAL A 513 5.87 -28.32 -19.05
C VAL A 513 4.83 -28.11 -17.95
N THR A 514 5.28 -27.56 -16.82
CA THR A 514 4.46 -27.15 -15.68
C THR A 514 4.58 -25.64 -15.43
N SER A 515 3.54 -25.03 -14.85
CA SER A 515 3.57 -23.63 -14.38
C SER A 515 2.42 -23.37 -13.40
N ASN A 516 2.57 -22.42 -12.47
CA ASN A 516 1.62 -22.19 -11.39
C ASN A 516 1.52 -20.71 -10.98
N GLY A 517 0.58 -19.96 -11.57
CA GLY A 517 0.33 -18.54 -11.25
C GLY A 517 1.36 -17.57 -11.82
N VAL A 518 1.82 -17.84 -13.05
CA VAL A 518 2.99 -17.17 -13.64
C VAL A 518 2.68 -16.59 -15.03
N LEU A 519 1.87 -17.24 -15.87
CA LEU A 519 1.64 -16.77 -17.24
C LEU A 519 0.64 -15.61 -17.29
N ASN A 520 -0.26 -15.47 -16.31
CA ASN A 520 -0.97 -14.22 -16.03
C ASN A 520 0.01 -13.04 -15.83
N LEU A 521 1.12 -13.23 -15.13
CA LEU A 521 2.13 -12.20 -14.88
C LEU A 521 2.94 -11.83 -16.13
N VAL A 522 2.99 -12.69 -17.16
CA VAL A 522 3.72 -12.40 -18.40
C VAL A 522 2.93 -11.40 -19.26
N PRO A 523 3.53 -10.27 -19.71
CA PRO A 523 2.88 -9.34 -20.65
C PRO A 523 2.63 -9.97 -22.02
N ASP A 524 3.66 -10.54 -22.64
CA ASP A 524 3.57 -11.22 -23.93
C ASP A 524 3.29 -12.72 -23.74
N LYS A 525 2.03 -13.02 -23.45
CA LYS A 525 1.53 -14.40 -23.29
C LYS A 525 1.68 -15.22 -24.58
N VAL A 526 1.58 -14.58 -25.75
CA VAL A 526 1.72 -15.24 -27.05
C VAL A 526 3.15 -15.77 -27.23
N ALA A 527 4.17 -14.94 -26.97
CA ALA A 527 5.57 -15.37 -27.02
C ALA A 527 5.87 -16.46 -25.99
N ALA A 528 5.34 -16.37 -24.76
CA ALA A 528 5.54 -17.41 -23.75
C ALA A 528 4.93 -18.76 -24.18
N PHE A 529 3.69 -18.80 -24.67
CA PHE A 529 3.09 -20.05 -25.15
C PHE A 529 3.78 -20.60 -26.41
N ALA A 530 4.31 -19.73 -27.28
CA ALA A 530 5.13 -20.16 -28.42
C ALA A 530 6.44 -20.81 -27.98
N GLU A 531 7.13 -20.26 -26.98
CA GLU A 531 8.34 -20.85 -26.38
C GLU A 531 8.05 -22.18 -25.67
N ILE A 532 6.96 -22.25 -24.89
CA ILE A 532 6.48 -23.49 -24.27
C ILE A 532 6.22 -24.57 -25.34
N HIS A 533 5.59 -24.20 -26.46
CA HIS A 533 5.38 -25.11 -27.58
C HIS A 533 6.70 -25.50 -28.28
N ARG A 534 7.69 -24.60 -28.39
CA ARG A 534 9.00 -24.87 -28.98
C ARG A 534 9.80 -25.92 -28.19
N VAL A 535 9.90 -25.76 -26.87
CA VAL A 535 10.71 -26.66 -26.02
C VAL A 535 10.07 -28.04 -25.81
N LEU A 536 8.75 -28.16 -25.88
CA LEU A 536 8.04 -29.43 -25.80
C LEU A 536 8.32 -30.34 -27.00
N ARG A 537 8.53 -31.64 -26.76
CA ARG A 537 8.56 -32.67 -27.79
C ARG A 537 7.21 -32.84 -28.49
N PRO A 538 7.16 -33.31 -29.75
CA PRO A 538 5.92 -33.80 -30.35
C PRO A 538 5.27 -34.88 -29.46
N GLY A 539 3.98 -34.74 -29.16
CA GLY A 539 3.29 -35.60 -28.17
C GLY A 539 3.55 -35.25 -26.70
N GLY A 540 4.35 -34.21 -26.41
CA GLY A 540 4.58 -33.66 -25.08
C GLY A 540 3.35 -32.97 -24.49
N ARG A 541 3.37 -32.73 -23.18
CA ARG A 541 2.19 -32.33 -22.40
C ARG A 541 2.41 -31.01 -21.65
N LEU A 542 1.38 -30.18 -21.59
CA LEU A 542 1.33 -28.97 -20.80
C LEU A 542 0.31 -29.16 -19.67
N GLN A 543 0.68 -28.85 -18.43
CA GLN A 543 -0.25 -28.76 -17.30
C GLN A 543 0.07 -27.52 -16.46
N LEU A 544 -0.88 -26.62 -16.32
CA LEU A 544 -0.66 -25.35 -15.63
C LEU A 544 -1.83 -25.02 -14.70
N ALA A 545 -1.56 -24.16 -13.73
CA ALA A 545 -2.58 -23.44 -12.98
C ALA A 545 -2.36 -21.94 -13.17
N ASP A 546 -3.43 -21.18 -13.39
CA ASP A 546 -3.32 -19.73 -13.56
C ASP A 546 -4.59 -18.99 -13.10
N ILE A 547 -4.52 -17.66 -12.96
CA ILE A 547 -5.67 -16.79 -12.73
C ILE A 547 -6.23 -16.30 -14.08
N VAL A 548 -7.54 -16.45 -14.25
CA VAL A 548 -8.32 -15.88 -15.37
C VAL A 548 -9.45 -15.04 -14.81
N VAL A 549 -9.97 -14.13 -15.63
CA VAL A 549 -11.14 -13.29 -15.33
C VAL A 549 -12.25 -13.53 -16.35
N GLN A 550 -13.47 -13.09 -16.03
CA GLN A 550 -14.60 -13.08 -16.96
C GLN A 550 -14.83 -11.68 -17.56
N GLU A 551 -14.34 -10.63 -16.90
CA GLU A 551 -14.40 -9.23 -17.33
C GLU A 551 -12.99 -8.63 -17.36
N ASP A 552 -12.64 -7.86 -18.40
CA ASP A 552 -11.30 -7.28 -18.58
C ASP A 552 -10.98 -6.21 -17.51
N VAL A 553 -10.07 -6.54 -16.59
CA VAL A 553 -9.60 -5.65 -15.51
C VAL A 553 -8.96 -4.38 -16.06
N GLY A 554 -8.21 -4.45 -17.17
CA GLY A 554 -7.51 -3.33 -17.78
C GLY A 554 -8.46 -2.24 -18.29
N THR A 555 -9.64 -2.63 -18.79
CA THR A 555 -10.68 -1.66 -19.22
C THR A 555 -11.39 -0.94 -18.06
N VAL A 556 -11.15 -1.38 -16.82
CA VAL A 556 -11.88 -0.92 -15.63
C VAL A 556 -10.95 -0.22 -14.64
N CYS A 557 -9.80 -0.80 -14.33
CA CYS A 557 -8.81 -0.25 -13.39
C CYS A 557 -7.61 0.41 -14.09
N GLY A 558 -7.52 0.32 -15.42
CA GLY A 558 -6.35 0.74 -16.18
C GLY A 558 -5.15 -0.20 -16.01
N LEU A 559 -4.03 0.17 -16.63
CA LEU A 559 -2.76 -0.55 -16.49
C LEU A 559 -2.12 -0.22 -15.14
N ASN A 560 -2.27 -1.12 -14.17
CA ASN A 560 -1.65 -0.99 -12.86
C ASN A 560 -0.61 -2.12 -12.64
N PRO A 561 0.70 -1.82 -12.66
CA PRO A 561 1.76 -2.82 -12.45
C PRO A 561 1.72 -3.53 -11.08
N GLN A 562 1.13 -2.91 -10.05
CA GLN A 562 0.94 -3.56 -8.76
C GLN A 562 -0.18 -4.60 -8.85
N LEU A 563 -1.38 -4.21 -9.31
CA LEU A 563 -2.47 -5.18 -9.56
C LEU A 563 -2.02 -6.30 -10.49
N TRP A 564 -1.14 -6.00 -11.46
CA TRP A 564 -0.54 -6.99 -12.35
C TRP A 564 0.35 -7.99 -11.58
N ALA A 565 1.26 -7.51 -10.73
CA ALA A 565 2.11 -8.35 -9.89
C ALA A 565 1.30 -9.17 -8.86
N ASP A 566 0.18 -8.61 -8.41
CA ASP A 566 -0.84 -9.19 -7.51
C ASP A 566 -1.71 -10.27 -8.19
N CYS A 567 -1.31 -10.75 -9.38
CA CYS A 567 -2.00 -11.74 -10.21
C CYS A 567 -3.37 -11.34 -10.79
N ILE A 568 -3.86 -10.11 -10.55
CA ILE A 568 -5.20 -9.65 -10.93
C ILE A 568 -5.17 -8.85 -12.26
N GLY A 569 -4.34 -7.82 -12.34
CA GLY A 569 -4.27 -6.90 -13.49
C GLY A 569 -3.63 -7.50 -14.75
N GLY A 570 -2.93 -8.63 -14.63
CA GLY A 570 -2.39 -9.39 -15.76
C GLY A 570 -3.23 -10.62 -16.14
N ALA A 571 -4.29 -10.92 -15.38
CA ALA A 571 -5.19 -12.02 -15.69
C ALA A 571 -5.92 -11.74 -17.01
N ALA A 572 -5.83 -12.67 -17.95
CA ALA A 572 -6.55 -12.57 -19.22
C ALA A 572 -8.00 -13.06 -19.05
N VAL A 573 -8.88 -12.61 -19.95
CA VAL A 573 -10.25 -13.17 -20.04
C VAL A 573 -10.12 -14.66 -20.40
N GLU A 574 -10.85 -15.54 -19.70
CA GLU A 574 -10.67 -17.00 -19.81
C GLU A 574 -10.72 -17.50 -21.26
N THR A 575 -11.65 -16.97 -22.06
CA THR A 575 -11.81 -17.32 -23.48
C THR A 575 -10.59 -16.97 -24.33
N GLU A 576 -10.00 -15.79 -24.13
CA GLU A 576 -8.81 -15.30 -24.83
C GLU A 576 -7.54 -16.07 -24.38
N TYR A 577 -7.45 -16.39 -23.09
CA TYR A 577 -6.36 -17.18 -22.54
C TYR A 577 -6.33 -18.60 -23.15
N LEU A 578 -7.48 -19.28 -23.17
CA LEU A 578 -7.60 -20.61 -23.77
C LEU A 578 -7.42 -20.58 -25.29
N GLU A 579 -7.80 -19.50 -25.98
CA GLU A 579 -7.57 -19.35 -27.42
C GLU A 579 -6.10 -19.05 -27.74
N THR A 580 -5.39 -18.34 -26.87
CA THR A 580 -3.93 -18.13 -26.98
C THR A 580 -3.18 -19.46 -26.90
N ILE A 581 -3.58 -20.35 -25.98
CA ILE A 581 -3.01 -21.70 -25.86
C ILE A 581 -3.23 -22.50 -27.18
N LYS A 582 -4.45 -22.51 -27.73
CA LYS A 582 -4.73 -23.18 -29.01
C LYS A 582 -3.92 -22.58 -30.15
N SER A 583 -3.87 -21.25 -30.24
CA SER A 583 -3.17 -20.51 -31.29
C SER A 583 -1.65 -20.76 -31.29
N ALA A 584 -1.06 -21.10 -30.14
CA ALA A 584 0.33 -21.53 -30.04
C ALA A 584 0.59 -22.97 -30.57
N GLY A 585 -0.44 -23.70 -31.00
CA GLY A 585 -0.33 -25.04 -31.59
C GLY A 585 -0.78 -26.20 -30.68
N PHE A 586 -1.33 -25.91 -29.50
CA PHE A 586 -1.80 -26.94 -28.58
C PHE A 586 -3.15 -27.54 -28.97
N SER A 587 -3.30 -28.83 -28.68
CA SER A 587 -4.51 -29.63 -28.88
C SER A 587 -5.04 -30.15 -27.53
N ASP A 588 -6.31 -30.59 -27.50
CA ASP A 588 -6.96 -31.14 -26.30
C ASP A 588 -6.87 -30.21 -25.06
N VAL A 589 -7.04 -28.90 -25.28
CA VAL A 589 -7.02 -27.88 -24.23
C VAL A 589 -8.25 -28.03 -23.34
N ARG A 590 -8.06 -28.44 -22.07
CA ARG A 590 -9.11 -28.75 -21.11
C ARG A 590 -8.89 -28.07 -19.77
N VAL A 591 -9.90 -27.38 -19.25
CA VAL A 591 -9.94 -26.93 -17.85
C VAL A 591 -10.38 -28.09 -16.97
N LEU A 592 -9.50 -28.54 -16.07
CA LEU A 592 -9.70 -29.71 -15.20
C LEU A 592 -10.31 -29.35 -13.83
N LYS A 593 -9.97 -28.17 -13.30
CA LYS A 593 -10.43 -27.69 -11.98
C LYS A 593 -10.59 -26.17 -12.02
N ARG A 594 -11.56 -25.66 -11.25
CA ARG A 594 -11.73 -24.24 -10.90
C ARG A 594 -11.63 -24.07 -9.39
N LEU A 595 -11.18 -22.90 -8.95
CA LEU A 595 -11.06 -22.52 -7.54
C LEU A 595 -11.19 -21.01 -7.38
N ASP A 596 -12.04 -20.55 -6.46
CA ASP A 596 -11.99 -19.17 -5.96
C ASP A 596 -10.72 -19.00 -5.11
N TYR A 597 -9.60 -18.70 -5.77
CA TYR A 597 -8.31 -18.50 -5.11
C TYR A 597 -8.36 -17.33 -4.10
N PHE A 598 -9.07 -16.27 -4.47
CA PHE A 598 -9.11 -15.03 -3.70
C PHE A 598 -10.03 -15.10 -2.47
N ALA A 599 -10.92 -16.09 -2.34
CA ALA A 599 -11.69 -16.34 -1.10
C ALA A 599 -10.81 -16.48 0.17
N LYS A 600 -9.52 -16.81 0.02
CA LYS A 600 -8.54 -16.89 1.12
C LYS A 600 -7.59 -15.68 1.22
N SER A 601 -7.79 -14.65 0.40
CA SER A 601 -7.13 -13.35 0.58
C SER A 601 -7.42 -12.77 1.97
N ALA A 602 -6.43 -12.16 2.60
CA ALA A 602 -6.62 -11.41 3.84
C ALA A 602 -7.43 -10.11 3.62
N SER A 603 -7.25 -9.43 2.48
CA SER A 603 -7.89 -8.15 2.15
C SER A 603 -9.36 -8.34 1.75
N GLU A 604 -10.27 -7.61 2.41
CA GLU A 604 -11.67 -7.65 2.03
C GLU A 604 -11.94 -6.93 0.70
N SER A 605 -11.27 -5.80 0.43
CA SER A 605 -11.39 -5.14 -0.86
C SER A 605 -10.95 -6.07 -2.00
N THR A 606 -9.81 -6.76 -1.86
CA THR A 606 -9.37 -7.76 -2.83
C THR A 606 -10.44 -8.83 -3.07
N ARG A 607 -11.04 -9.41 -2.01
CA ARG A 607 -12.13 -10.40 -2.14
C ARG A 607 -13.36 -9.84 -2.88
N ARG A 608 -13.75 -8.59 -2.65
CA ARG A 608 -14.90 -7.97 -3.31
C ARG A 608 -14.62 -7.65 -4.78
N ILE A 609 -13.43 -7.12 -5.08
CA ILE A 609 -12.99 -6.72 -6.42
C ILE A 609 -12.79 -7.94 -7.33
N THR A 610 -12.16 -9.01 -6.84
CA THR A 610 -11.94 -10.23 -7.65
C THR A 610 -13.25 -10.91 -8.01
N LYS A 611 -14.22 -10.96 -7.08
CA LYS A 611 -15.61 -11.33 -7.36
C LYS A 611 -16.29 -10.39 -8.37
N THR A 612 -15.91 -9.11 -8.44
CA THR A 612 -16.41 -8.19 -9.47
C THR A 612 -16.00 -8.64 -10.87
N PHE A 613 -14.74 -8.99 -11.07
CA PHE A 613 -14.20 -9.45 -12.36
C PHE A 613 -14.45 -10.93 -12.67
N GLY A 614 -15.00 -11.69 -11.73
CA GLY A 614 -15.13 -13.14 -11.85
C GLY A 614 -13.77 -13.84 -11.89
N ALA A 615 -12.81 -13.35 -11.11
CA ALA A 615 -11.46 -13.88 -11.08
C ALA A 615 -11.42 -15.26 -10.39
N GLU A 616 -10.98 -16.28 -11.12
CA GLU A 616 -10.85 -17.65 -10.61
C GLU A 616 -9.48 -18.22 -10.98
N SER A 617 -8.99 -19.19 -10.20
CA SER A 617 -7.91 -20.05 -10.67
C SER A 617 -8.47 -21.20 -11.51
N VAL A 618 -7.88 -21.41 -12.68
CA VAL A 618 -8.12 -22.56 -13.56
C VAL A 618 -6.90 -23.47 -13.59
N VAL A 619 -7.11 -24.78 -13.48
CA VAL A 619 -6.10 -25.79 -13.82
C VAL A 619 -6.36 -26.25 -15.25
N VAL A 620 -5.39 -26.06 -16.14
CA VAL A 620 -5.49 -26.38 -17.58
C VAL A 620 -4.52 -27.50 -17.93
N ALA A 621 -4.98 -28.46 -18.74
CA ALA A 621 -4.12 -29.43 -19.41
C ALA A 621 -4.26 -29.28 -20.93
N ALA A 622 -3.17 -29.52 -21.65
CA ALA A 622 -3.13 -29.53 -23.12
C ALA A 622 -2.00 -30.44 -23.64
N GLY A 623 -2.09 -30.86 -24.91
CA GLY A 623 -1.09 -31.71 -25.56
C GLY A 623 -0.53 -31.07 -26.84
N LYS A 624 0.79 -31.13 -27.01
CA LYS A 624 1.43 -30.83 -28.31
C LYS A 624 1.16 -31.99 -29.27
N PRO A 625 0.64 -31.76 -30.49
CA PRO A 625 0.42 -32.83 -31.46
C PRO A 625 1.67 -33.68 -31.72
N LYS A 626 1.46 -34.96 -32.07
CA LYS A 626 2.55 -35.82 -32.58
C LYS A 626 2.85 -35.47 -34.03
N ASP A 627 4.10 -35.64 -34.43
CA ASP A 627 4.49 -35.43 -35.83
C ASP A 627 3.78 -36.43 -36.76
N SER A 628 3.13 -35.91 -37.80
CA SER A 628 2.33 -36.69 -38.76
C SER A 628 3.14 -37.64 -39.65
N ARG A 629 4.46 -37.76 -39.43
CA ARG A 629 5.36 -38.69 -40.11
C ARG A 629 5.47 -40.05 -39.40
N GLU A 630 5.28 -40.10 -38.07
CA GLU A 630 5.38 -41.36 -37.32
C GLU A 630 4.12 -42.24 -37.44
N SER A 631 2.96 -41.64 -37.75
CA SER A 631 1.70 -42.38 -37.92
C SER A 631 1.60 -43.19 -39.24
N ARG A 632 2.62 -43.14 -40.10
CA ARG A 632 2.67 -43.87 -41.39
C ARG A 632 3.58 -45.10 -41.40
N SER A 633 4.27 -45.43 -40.30
CA SER A 633 5.21 -46.57 -40.25
C SER A 633 4.62 -47.88 -39.74
N VAL A 634 3.35 -47.91 -39.33
CA VAL A 634 2.66 -49.10 -38.80
C VAL A 634 1.36 -49.36 -39.56
N GLY A 635 1.47 -49.88 -40.79
CA GLY A 635 0.27 -50.21 -41.56
C GLY A 635 0.41 -50.48 -43.05
N GLU A 636 1.38 -51.29 -43.49
CA GLU A 636 1.22 -52.17 -44.66
C GLU A 636 2.44 -53.11 -44.77
N SER A 637 2.21 -54.41 -44.61
CA SER A 637 3.21 -55.46 -44.90
C SER A 637 2.69 -56.25 -46.10
N PRO A 638 3.40 -56.25 -47.24
CA PRO A 638 2.87 -56.84 -48.47
C PRO A 638 2.88 -58.37 -48.41
N ARG A 639 1.74 -58.97 -48.75
CA ARG A 639 1.59 -60.38 -49.15
C ARG A 639 0.64 -60.46 -50.34
#